data_AF-A0A453LI76-F1
#
_entry.id   AF-A0A453LI76-F1
#
_cell.length_a   1.000
_cell.length_b   1.000
_cell.length_c   1.000
_cell.angle_alpha   90.00
_cell.angle_beta   90.00
_cell.angle_gamma   90.00
#
_symmetry.space_group_name_H-M   'P 1'
#
loop_
_entity.id
_entity.type
_entity.pdbx_description
1 polymer ?
#
loop_
_entity_poly.entity_id
_entity_poly.type
_entity_poly.pdbx_seq_one_letter_code
_entity_poly.pdbx_strand_id
1 'polypeptide(L)'
;MWRQRFPVKAENRVDKRTEIDEWVITLAFPLKERLSRGKQLSPGVYAFLPTEMVTNFPFIIQADFLLASSREAILFDSPWNKGILECIPSAFMNAFVALVKSRTDAPAMTIPSMFHYLPVSPSLIPLLEPVRSGIKEKVLVEDIVPCESHTPQKMFCKPCEVVRLKPAFWDILVKARESGVDLKNLSTHGTYILSSHFDKSAYNSVLTFLDVKSVSHEWYAKCMEGSNLVSNVDEQLYLELLSFVADNWQNFSSTNLIAMPLLKYVDRNRGVSLWSISRASQWSDRLCIASDGKWMSWLISWNQEFPSSNRLFVPPNTQAALQGFSHKTKVAAWLQNHAKVEIVSVYSYGNIVVKSLNNDRRPAIAFSHFLYHSSNKNYMESYQLVDLCRTMPVIDNYGNAVTERQSILVPANGSKWVGLMGTNPWRNEKYIELSADYKSAGHFAENYTPADQILDFLKTKMQASDVPFIHPPNASFSTASSPLTVDNAILLLQWIRNLKSKGVQLPASFLACVKEGSWLKTSVGYKPPAESFMSSSEWGNLLQNGSSCVDIAMIDQQFYQYKMNAYREELKVIEVRFEFGEASAYIGRRLMSMAASNMLTRQHVYELLQLIRFLQQKVLSPSELLNSVKDGRWMKSILGYMSPSCCIIYDSDWAVASCISTQPFLDVGFYGESILDYKQELKFLGVQVGFENSEKTYKLIIDNFKFSSSSITSDATALILKCIRYASPCDDFLRKLRDLKWLK
;
A
#
# COMPACT_ATOMS: atom_id res chain seq x y z
N MET A 1 43.19 -54.25 -44.13
CA MET A 1 44.38 -54.84 -43.48
C MET A 1 45.52 -53.85 -43.62
N TRP A 2 46.35 -53.69 -42.60
CA TRP A 2 47.53 -52.85 -42.60
C TRP A 2 48.76 -53.73 -42.48
N ARG A 3 49.77 -53.53 -43.33
CA ARG A 3 51.01 -54.32 -43.32
C ARG A 3 52.18 -53.37 -43.13
N GLN A 4 53.00 -53.63 -42.11
CA GLN A 4 54.17 -52.80 -41.79
C GLN A 4 55.38 -53.67 -41.51
N ARG A 5 56.56 -53.19 -41.92
CA ARG A 5 57.84 -53.85 -41.69
C ARG A 5 58.62 -53.12 -40.61
N PHE A 6 59.31 -53.86 -39.76
CA PHE A 6 60.18 -53.34 -38.72
C PHE A 6 61.53 -54.07 -38.77
N PRO A 7 62.67 -53.38 -38.63
CA PRO A 7 63.96 -54.05 -38.56
C PRO A 7 64.06 -54.91 -37.29
N VAL A 8 64.64 -56.09 -37.42
CA VAL A 8 64.90 -57.01 -36.29
C VAL A 8 66.05 -56.45 -35.45
N LYS A 9 65.81 -56.16 -34.18
CA LYS A 9 66.86 -55.70 -33.25
C LYS A 9 67.84 -56.84 -32.93
N ALA A 10 69.09 -56.50 -32.62
CA ALA A 10 70.15 -57.48 -32.37
C ALA A 10 69.80 -58.43 -31.20
N GLU A 11 69.20 -57.89 -30.14
CA GLU A 11 68.77 -58.62 -28.93
C GLU A 11 67.59 -59.57 -29.14
N ASN A 12 66.87 -59.45 -30.26
CA ASN A 12 65.71 -60.29 -30.57
C ASN A 12 65.99 -61.37 -31.63
N ARG A 13 67.25 -61.50 -32.11
CA ARG A 13 67.65 -62.54 -33.07
C ARG A 13 67.65 -63.93 -32.42
N VAL A 14 67.25 -64.94 -33.18
CA VAL A 14 67.19 -66.35 -32.75
C VAL A 14 67.70 -67.26 -33.87
N ASP A 15 68.32 -68.38 -33.51
CA ASP A 15 68.98 -69.28 -34.47
C ASP A 15 68.04 -69.78 -35.59
N LYS A 16 66.75 -69.97 -35.27
CA LYS A 16 65.74 -70.45 -36.22
C LYS A 16 65.35 -69.42 -37.31
N ARG A 17 65.86 -68.19 -37.24
CA ARG A 17 65.46 -67.03 -38.05
C ARG A 17 66.61 -66.09 -38.41
N THR A 18 67.85 -66.59 -38.48
CA THR A 18 69.06 -65.78 -38.73
C THR A 18 69.04 -65.02 -40.06
N GLU A 19 68.31 -65.52 -41.06
CA GLU A 19 68.19 -64.93 -42.40
C GLU A 19 67.08 -63.87 -42.52
N ILE A 20 66.31 -63.61 -41.46
CA ILE A 20 65.22 -62.64 -41.49
C ILE A 20 65.65 -61.34 -40.80
N ASP A 21 65.81 -60.28 -41.58
CA ASP A 21 66.21 -58.96 -41.09
C ASP A 21 65.02 -58.02 -40.79
N GLU A 22 63.80 -58.38 -41.20
CA GLU A 22 62.59 -57.57 -41.00
C GLU A 22 61.41 -58.40 -40.43
N TRP A 23 60.77 -57.90 -39.36
CA TRP A 23 59.46 -58.37 -38.92
C TRP A 23 58.35 -57.76 -39.78
N VAL A 24 57.54 -58.61 -40.40
CA VAL A 24 56.34 -58.20 -41.13
C VAL A 24 55.13 -58.39 -40.24
N ILE A 25 54.55 -57.29 -39.75
CA ILE A 25 53.33 -57.31 -38.94
C ILE A 25 52.16 -56.89 -39.82
N THR A 26 51.10 -57.70 -39.81
CA THR A 26 49.84 -57.42 -40.50
C THR A 26 48.71 -57.32 -39.48
N LEU A 27 48.00 -56.19 -39.46
CA LEU A 27 46.84 -55.94 -38.62
C LEU A 27 45.56 -55.96 -39.46
N ALA A 28 44.59 -56.77 -39.08
CA ALA A 28 43.29 -56.81 -39.75
C ALA A 28 42.20 -56.18 -38.86
N PHE A 29 41.47 -55.22 -39.43
CA PHE A 29 40.37 -54.49 -38.81
C PHE A 29 39.05 -54.98 -39.42
N PRO A 30 38.26 -55.80 -38.72
CA PRO A 30 37.02 -56.38 -39.25
C PRO A 30 35.93 -55.33 -39.42
N LEU A 31 35.35 -55.21 -40.62
CA LEU A 31 34.27 -54.25 -40.92
C LEU A 31 32.91 -54.58 -40.26
N LYS A 32 32.77 -55.79 -39.71
CA LYS A 32 31.58 -56.32 -39.01
C LYS A 32 32.04 -57.17 -37.83
N GLU A 33 31.10 -57.68 -37.03
CA GLU A 33 31.40 -58.66 -35.98
C GLU A 33 32.20 -59.84 -36.55
N ARG A 34 33.18 -60.30 -35.77
CA ARG A 34 33.99 -61.45 -36.16
C ARG A 34 33.08 -62.68 -36.25
N LEU A 35 33.26 -63.46 -37.31
CA LEU A 35 32.52 -64.70 -37.50
C LEU A 35 32.78 -65.64 -36.30
N SER A 36 31.76 -65.84 -35.46
CA SER A 36 31.76 -66.82 -34.37
C SER A 36 31.32 -68.19 -34.89
N ARG A 37 32.16 -69.22 -34.74
CA ARG A 37 31.73 -70.62 -34.95
C ARG A 37 31.16 -71.14 -33.63
N GLY A 38 29.84 -71.01 -33.43
CA GLY A 38 29.17 -71.44 -32.19
C GLY A 38 29.52 -70.57 -30.97
N LYS A 39 29.74 -71.18 -29.79
CA LYS A 39 30.09 -70.49 -28.53
C LYS A 39 31.58 -70.07 -28.43
N GLN A 40 32.42 -70.38 -29.42
CA GLN A 40 33.85 -70.06 -29.41
C GLN A 40 34.15 -68.71 -30.09
N LEU A 41 34.88 -67.85 -29.38
CA LEU A 41 35.41 -66.58 -29.88
C LEU A 41 36.50 -66.85 -30.93
N SER A 42 36.50 -66.08 -32.02
CA SER A 42 37.48 -66.23 -33.10
C SER A 42 38.92 -65.88 -32.63
N PRO A 43 39.95 -66.60 -33.12
CA PRO A 43 41.34 -66.30 -32.82
C PRO A 43 41.75 -64.86 -33.14
N GLY A 44 42.53 -64.26 -32.24
CA GLY A 44 43.07 -62.90 -32.39
C GLY A 44 44.50 -62.84 -32.92
N VAL A 45 45.22 -63.98 -32.93
CA VAL A 45 46.63 -64.07 -33.35
C VAL A 45 46.81 -65.15 -34.40
N TYR A 46 47.53 -64.80 -35.47
CA TYR A 46 47.83 -65.66 -36.62
C TYR A 46 49.35 -65.73 -36.82
N ALA A 47 49.85 -66.93 -37.09
CA ALA A 47 51.22 -67.20 -37.49
C ALA A 47 51.16 -68.06 -38.76
N PHE A 48 50.92 -67.39 -39.89
CA PHE A 48 50.47 -67.97 -41.17
C PHE A 48 49.07 -68.63 -41.11
N LEU A 49 48.82 -69.48 -40.11
CA LEU A 49 47.51 -70.05 -39.76
C LEU A 49 46.99 -69.47 -38.43
N PRO A 50 45.67 -69.52 -38.15
CA PRO A 50 45.11 -69.12 -36.86
C PRO A 50 45.70 -69.94 -35.71
N THR A 51 45.95 -69.29 -34.58
CA THR A 51 46.20 -69.92 -33.27
C THR A 51 44.88 -70.14 -32.53
N GLU A 52 44.88 -70.67 -31.31
CA GLU A 52 43.69 -70.72 -30.43
C GLU A 52 43.63 -69.51 -29.47
N MET A 53 44.51 -68.51 -29.67
CA MET A 53 44.61 -67.36 -28.77
C MET A 53 43.47 -66.36 -28.97
N VAL A 54 42.60 -66.24 -27.98
CA VAL A 54 41.54 -65.23 -27.92
C VAL A 54 42.03 -64.01 -27.13
N THR A 55 42.23 -62.88 -27.81
CA THR A 55 42.89 -61.70 -27.23
C THR A 55 41.95 -60.62 -26.69
N ASN A 56 40.68 -60.65 -27.09
CA ASN A 56 39.70 -59.54 -26.97
C ASN A 56 40.07 -58.23 -27.68
N PHE A 57 41.18 -58.18 -28.41
CA PHE A 57 41.45 -57.02 -29.25
C PHE A 57 40.44 -56.96 -30.39
N PRO A 58 39.94 -55.77 -30.76
CA PRO A 58 38.99 -55.61 -31.86
C PRO A 58 39.64 -55.78 -33.24
N PHE A 59 40.98 -55.87 -33.31
CA PHE A 59 41.76 -56.20 -34.51
C PHE A 59 42.52 -57.53 -34.37
N ILE A 60 42.88 -58.14 -35.49
CA ILE A 60 43.63 -59.40 -35.56
C ILE A 60 45.10 -59.07 -35.83
N ILE A 61 46.00 -59.80 -35.18
CA ILE A 61 47.45 -59.67 -35.36
C ILE A 61 47.95 -60.88 -36.14
N GLN A 62 48.66 -60.64 -37.24
CA GLN A 62 49.39 -61.66 -37.97
C GLN A 62 50.86 -61.27 -38.09
N ALA A 63 51.76 -62.17 -37.67
CA ALA A 63 53.20 -62.01 -37.85
C ALA A 63 53.87 -63.40 -37.88
N ASP A 64 55.19 -63.44 -38.15
CA ASP A 64 55.98 -64.68 -38.06
C ASP A 64 56.28 -65.04 -36.60
N PHE A 65 55.25 -65.37 -35.81
CA PHE A 65 55.43 -65.76 -34.41
C PHE A 65 55.97 -67.19 -34.28
N LEU A 66 56.89 -67.40 -33.35
CA LEU A 66 57.28 -68.73 -32.90
C LEU A 66 56.17 -69.33 -32.02
N LEU A 67 55.70 -70.52 -32.37
CA LEU A 67 54.59 -71.20 -31.69
C LEU A 67 55.10 -72.25 -30.71
N ALA A 68 54.30 -72.54 -29.68
CA ALA A 68 54.46 -73.73 -28.87
C ALA A 68 54.24 -75.00 -29.72
N SER A 69 54.71 -76.16 -29.26
CA SER A 69 54.56 -77.43 -30.00
C SER A 69 53.10 -77.79 -30.30
N SER A 70 52.14 -77.39 -29.45
CA SER A 70 50.70 -77.58 -29.69
C SER A 70 50.15 -76.68 -30.80
N ARG A 71 50.88 -75.62 -31.18
CA ARG A 71 50.48 -74.55 -32.11
C ARG A 71 49.28 -73.71 -31.65
N GLU A 72 48.76 -73.95 -30.45
CA GLU A 72 47.62 -73.24 -29.87
C GLU A 72 47.99 -71.82 -29.42
N ALA A 73 49.23 -71.59 -28.99
CA ALA A 73 49.71 -70.31 -28.49
C ALA A 73 51.13 -69.96 -28.99
N ILE A 74 51.46 -68.66 -28.94
CA ILE A 74 52.81 -68.15 -29.20
C ILE A 74 53.73 -68.36 -27.99
N LEU A 75 55.04 -68.48 -28.22
CA LEU A 75 56.06 -68.52 -27.16
C LEU A 75 56.32 -67.10 -26.64
N PHE A 76 55.69 -66.72 -25.54
CA PHE A 76 55.81 -65.36 -24.98
C PHE A 76 57.18 -65.03 -24.37
N ASP A 77 57.93 -66.04 -23.94
CA ASP A 77 59.27 -65.93 -23.38
C ASP A 77 60.35 -65.68 -24.44
N SER A 78 60.08 -66.08 -25.69
CA SER A 78 60.99 -65.93 -26.82
C SER A 78 61.36 -64.46 -27.10
N PRO A 79 62.67 -64.13 -27.21
CA PRO A 79 63.13 -62.80 -27.61
C PRO A 79 62.53 -62.34 -28.94
N TRP A 80 62.35 -63.26 -29.90
CA TRP A 80 61.77 -62.97 -31.22
C TRP A 80 60.32 -62.46 -31.11
N ASN A 81 59.46 -63.20 -30.40
CA ASN A 81 58.06 -62.82 -30.24
C ASN A 81 57.90 -61.55 -29.41
N LYS A 82 58.74 -61.35 -28.37
CA LYS A 82 58.77 -60.09 -27.60
C LYS A 82 59.04 -58.89 -28.51
N GLY A 83 60.03 -58.99 -29.39
CA GLY A 83 60.34 -57.95 -30.38
C GLY A 83 59.17 -57.65 -31.31
N ILE A 84 58.49 -58.69 -31.82
CA ILE A 84 57.27 -58.51 -32.62
C ILE A 84 56.18 -57.79 -31.81
N LEU A 85 55.89 -58.25 -30.59
CA LEU A 85 54.85 -57.68 -29.73
C LEU A 85 55.13 -56.20 -29.40
N GLU A 86 56.40 -55.83 -29.18
CA GLU A 86 56.83 -54.43 -28.96
C GLU A 86 56.58 -53.53 -30.18
N CYS A 87 56.62 -54.08 -31.40
CA CYS A 87 56.34 -53.32 -32.63
C CYS A 87 54.84 -53.15 -32.92
N ILE A 88 53.96 -53.97 -32.34
CA ILE A 88 52.52 -53.93 -32.60
C ILE A 88 51.89 -52.56 -32.26
N PRO A 89 52.17 -51.92 -31.12
CA PRO A 89 51.62 -50.60 -30.83
C PRO A 89 51.93 -49.56 -31.91
N SER A 90 53.15 -49.55 -32.44
CA SER A 90 53.54 -48.64 -33.54
C SER A 90 52.81 -49.00 -34.84
N ALA A 91 52.71 -50.29 -35.16
CA ALA A 91 51.97 -50.76 -36.34
C ALA A 91 50.49 -50.39 -36.27
N PHE A 92 49.88 -50.55 -35.09
CA PHE A 92 48.50 -50.19 -34.82
C PHE A 92 48.29 -48.70 -34.96
N MET A 93 49.15 -47.88 -34.34
CA MET A 93 49.03 -46.42 -34.39
C MET A 93 49.06 -45.92 -35.84
N ASN A 94 50.03 -46.35 -36.64
CA ASN A 94 50.13 -45.94 -38.04
C ASN A 94 48.90 -46.37 -38.86
N ALA A 95 48.42 -47.60 -38.66
CA ALA A 95 47.20 -48.09 -39.28
C ALA A 95 45.98 -47.25 -38.89
N PHE A 96 45.88 -46.92 -37.60
CA PHE A 96 44.77 -46.20 -37.03
C PHE A 96 44.75 -44.73 -37.47
N VAL A 97 45.90 -44.05 -37.50
CA VAL A 97 46.04 -42.70 -38.07
C VAL A 97 45.63 -42.70 -39.53
N ALA A 98 46.11 -43.66 -40.33
CA ALA A 98 45.68 -43.79 -41.71
C ALA A 98 44.16 -43.99 -41.80
N LEU A 99 43.57 -44.84 -40.97
CA LEU A 99 42.13 -45.07 -40.95
C LEU A 99 41.30 -43.81 -40.60
N VAL A 100 41.76 -43.03 -39.62
CA VAL A 100 41.06 -41.84 -39.10
C VAL A 100 41.28 -40.61 -40.00
N LYS A 101 42.51 -40.38 -40.50
CA LYS A 101 42.89 -39.17 -41.23
C LYS A 101 42.81 -39.29 -42.76
N SER A 102 43.01 -40.47 -43.38
CA SER A 102 43.12 -40.60 -44.85
C SER A 102 41.82 -40.37 -45.61
N ARG A 103 40.67 -40.37 -44.92
CA ARG A 103 39.36 -40.13 -45.53
C ARG A 103 39.00 -38.65 -45.46
N THR A 104 39.71 -37.80 -46.18
CA THR A 104 39.41 -36.36 -46.26
C THR A 104 37.96 -36.12 -46.69
N ASP A 105 37.43 -36.93 -47.61
CA ASP A 105 36.12 -36.73 -48.24
C ASP A 105 34.95 -37.45 -47.53
N ALA A 106 35.21 -38.30 -46.52
CA ALA A 106 34.14 -39.03 -45.83
C ALA A 106 33.35 -38.11 -44.87
N PRO A 107 32.02 -38.27 -44.73
CA PRO A 107 31.24 -37.48 -43.78
C PRO A 107 31.78 -37.60 -42.35
N ALA A 108 31.85 -36.48 -41.60
CA ALA A 108 32.39 -36.42 -40.24
C ALA A 108 31.74 -37.45 -39.28
N MET A 109 30.45 -37.74 -39.49
CA MET A 109 29.70 -38.76 -38.73
C MET A 109 30.21 -40.21 -38.88
N THR A 110 31.05 -40.51 -39.88
CA THR A 110 31.60 -41.86 -40.11
C THR A 110 32.92 -42.12 -39.38
N ILE A 111 33.56 -41.07 -38.84
CA ILE A 111 34.86 -41.17 -38.15
C ILE A 111 34.74 -41.86 -36.78
N PRO A 112 33.73 -41.56 -35.93
CA PRO A 112 33.59 -42.17 -34.60
C PRO A 112 33.58 -43.70 -34.60
N SER A 113 33.00 -44.33 -35.63
CA SER A 113 32.92 -45.80 -35.70
C SER A 113 34.29 -46.47 -35.81
N MET A 114 35.30 -45.78 -36.34
CA MET A 114 36.67 -46.28 -36.41
C MET A 114 37.28 -46.48 -35.02
N PHE A 115 36.86 -45.69 -34.03
CA PHE A 115 37.37 -45.79 -32.68
C PHE A 115 36.93 -47.07 -31.95
N HIS A 116 35.98 -47.85 -32.49
CA HIS A 116 35.68 -49.20 -31.99
C HIS A 116 36.85 -50.18 -32.16
N TYR A 117 37.84 -49.85 -32.98
CA TYR A 117 39.07 -50.64 -33.09
C TYR A 117 40.10 -50.38 -31.98
N LEU A 118 39.81 -49.48 -31.03
CA LEU A 118 40.65 -49.33 -29.84
C LEU A 118 40.42 -50.49 -28.86
N PRO A 119 41.49 -51.08 -28.29
CA PRO A 119 41.38 -52.17 -27.32
C PRO A 119 40.96 -51.64 -25.93
N VAL A 120 39.71 -51.17 -25.83
CA VAL A 120 39.17 -50.58 -24.59
C VAL A 120 39.13 -51.57 -23.43
N SER A 121 38.74 -52.82 -23.72
CA SER A 121 38.66 -53.91 -22.76
C SER A 121 40.05 -54.48 -22.44
N PRO A 122 40.34 -54.83 -21.17
CA PRO A 122 41.55 -55.57 -20.81
C PRO A 122 41.70 -56.85 -21.62
N SER A 123 42.94 -57.25 -21.90
CA SER A 123 43.16 -58.52 -22.60
C SER A 123 42.84 -59.70 -21.69
N LEU A 124 42.25 -60.77 -22.26
CA LEU A 124 42.08 -62.05 -21.54
C LEU A 124 43.42 -62.74 -21.29
N ILE A 125 44.46 -62.31 -21.99
CA ILE A 125 45.81 -62.84 -21.87
C ILE A 125 46.68 -61.75 -21.23
N PRO A 126 47.05 -61.87 -19.95
CA PRO A 126 47.81 -60.83 -19.24
C PRO A 126 49.11 -60.42 -19.93
N LEU A 127 49.75 -61.35 -20.65
CA LEU A 127 50.99 -61.11 -21.41
C LEU A 127 50.81 -60.20 -22.64
N LEU A 128 49.57 -59.96 -23.08
CA LEU A 128 49.25 -59.00 -24.16
C LEU A 128 48.84 -57.62 -23.61
N GLU A 129 48.72 -57.46 -22.29
CA GLU A 129 48.40 -56.19 -21.66
C GLU A 129 49.45 -55.08 -21.94
N PRO A 130 50.77 -55.38 -22.04
CA PRO A 130 51.75 -54.40 -22.51
C PRO A 130 51.47 -53.88 -23.93
N VAL A 131 50.89 -54.70 -24.82
CA VAL A 131 50.50 -54.27 -26.17
C VAL A 131 49.32 -53.30 -26.09
N ARG A 132 48.30 -53.60 -25.28
CA ARG A 132 47.16 -52.70 -25.05
C ARG A 132 47.61 -51.37 -24.44
N SER A 133 48.46 -51.42 -23.43
CA SER A 133 49.00 -50.24 -22.75
C SER A 133 49.87 -49.40 -23.69
N GLY A 134 50.75 -50.04 -24.47
CA GLY A 134 51.55 -49.34 -25.48
C GLY A 134 50.70 -48.71 -26.60
N ILE A 135 49.57 -49.34 -26.97
CA ILE A 135 48.60 -48.72 -27.90
C ILE A 135 47.97 -47.49 -27.25
N LYS A 136 47.54 -47.59 -25.99
CA LYS A 136 46.96 -46.45 -25.24
C LYS A 136 47.95 -45.28 -25.20
N GLU A 137 49.19 -45.53 -24.79
CA GLU A 137 50.24 -44.49 -24.69
C GLU A 137 50.48 -43.76 -26.01
N LYS A 138 50.56 -44.50 -27.14
CA LYS A 138 50.75 -43.89 -28.47
C LYS A 138 49.54 -43.08 -28.92
N VAL A 139 48.34 -43.58 -28.65
CA VAL A 139 47.09 -42.92 -29.02
C VAL A 139 46.87 -41.63 -28.22
N LEU A 140 47.30 -41.58 -26.96
CA LEU A 140 47.12 -40.41 -26.08
C LEU A 140 47.94 -39.18 -26.51
N VAL A 141 49.01 -39.36 -27.28
CA VAL A 141 49.91 -38.26 -27.70
C VAL A 141 49.70 -37.84 -29.16
N GLU A 142 48.87 -38.53 -29.91
CA GLU A 142 48.62 -38.24 -31.33
C GLU A 142 47.34 -37.41 -31.54
N ASP A 143 47.39 -36.50 -32.51
CA ASP A 143 46.26 -35.71 -32.97
C ASP A 143 45.25 -36.55 -33.77
N ILE A 144 44.45 -37.38 -33.10
CA ILE A 144 43.46 -38.26 -33.74
C ILE A 144 42.01 -37.94 -33.36
N VAL A 145 41.75 -37.20 -32.29
CA VAL A 145 40.39 -37.03 -31.78
C VAL A 145 39.68 -35.94 -32.59
N PRO A 146 38.55 -36.25 -33.25
CA PRO A 146 37.84 -35.28 -34.06
C PRO A 146 37.16 -34.22 -33.18
N CYS A 147 37.46 -32.96 -33.45
CA CYS A 147 36.89 -31.82 -32.74
C CYS A 147 35.79 -31.14 -33.55
N GLU A 148 34.84 -30.53 -32.85
CA GLU A 148 33.83 -29.68 -33.48
C GLU A 148 34.52 -28.46 -34.13
N SER A 149 34.26 -28.24 -35.41
CA SER A 149 34.84 -27.13 -36.18
C SER A 149 33.78 -26.49 -37.06
N HIS A 150 33.90 -25.17 -37.25
CA HIS A 150 32.99 -24.37 -38.07
C HIS A 150 33.45 -24.29 -39.54
N THR A 151 34.61 -24.86 -39.84
CA THR A 151 35.17 -24.98 -41.18
C THR A 151 34.91 -26.38 -41.73
N PRO A 152 34.78 -26.56 -43.05
CA PRO A 152 34.70 -27.90 -43.66
C PRO A 152 35.98 -28.73 -43.46
N GLN A 153 37.08 -28.11 -43.02
CA GLN A 153 38.30 -28.80 -42.64
C GLN A 153 38.13 -29.51 -41.30
N LYS A 154 38.43 -30.82 -41.29
CA LYS A 154 38.41 -31.66 -40.09
C LYS A 154 39.59 -31.31 -39.20
N MET A 155 39.28 -30.93 -37.96
CA MET A 155 40.29 -30.66 -36.93
C MET A 155 40.45 -31.90 -36.04
N PHE A 156 41.70 -32.32 -35.85
CA PHE A 156 42.07 -33.41 -34.95
C PHE A 156 43.03 -32.88 -33.89
N CYS A 157 42.82 -33.28 -32.64
CA CYS A 157 43.65 -32.88 -31.50
C CYS A 157 43.99 -34.12 -30.64
N LYS A 158 44.93 -33.94 -29.71
CA LYS A 158 45.27 -34.99 -28.74
C LYS A 158 44.11 -35.24 -27.79
N PRO A 159 43.88 -36.48 -27.34
CA PRO A 159 42.83 -36.77 -26.35
C PRO A 159 42.85 -35.88 -25.10
N CYS A 160 44.02 -35.52 -24.60
CA CYS A 160 44.17 -34.68 -23.40
C CYS A 160 43.79 -33.20 -23.60
N GLU A 161 43.72 -32.74 -24.85
CA GLU A 161 43.37 -31.36 -25.22
C GLU A 161 41.87 -31.20 -25.55
N VAL A 162 41.17 -32.33 -25.71
CA VAL A 162 39.75 -32.37 -26.07
C VAL A 162 38.88 -32.59 -24.85
N VAL A 163 37.74 -31.90 -24.81
CA VAL A 163 36.76 -32.03 -23.73
C VAL A 163 35.37 -32.35 -24.25
N ARG A 164 34.57 -32.98 -23.40
CA ARG A 164 33.17 -33.35 -23.64
C ARG A 164 32.21 -32.31 -23.09
N LEU A 165 31.05 -32.19 -23.72
CA LEU A 165 29.94 -31.39 -23.22
C LEU A 165 28.84 -32.29 -22.64
N LYS A 166 28.03 -31.72 -21.74
CA LYS A 166 26.79 -32.35 -21.29
C LYS A 166 25.85 -32.52 -22.50
N PRO A 167 25.25 -33.71 -22.72
CA PRO A 167 24.35 -33.95 -23.85
C PRO A 167 23.21 -32.93 -23.99
N ALA A 168 22.60 -32.53 -22.87
CA ALA A 168 21.53 -31.52 -22.88
C ALA A 168 22.00 -30.15 -23.42
N PHE A 169 23.28 -29.80 -23.28
CA PHE A 169 23.81 -28.56 -23.85
C PHE A 169 24.11 -28.71 -25.35
N TRP A 170 24.48 -29.91 -25.81
CA TRP A 170 24.57 -30.19 -27.26
C TRP A 170 23.25 -29.96 -27.96
N ASP A 171 22.14 -30.43 -27.37
CA ASP A 171 20.80 -30.22 -27.95
C ASP A 171 20.48 -28.73 -28.11
N ILE A 172 20.86 -27.91 -27.11
CA ILE A 172 20.72 -26.44 -27.17
C ILE A 172 21.57 -25.84 -28.30
N LEU A 173 22.84 -26.25 -28.42
CA LEU A 173 23.75 -25.74 -29.45
C LEU A 173 23.31 -26.13 -30.87
N VAL A 174 22.82 -27.35 -31.06
CA VAL A 174 22.30 -27.82 -32.36
C VAL A 174 21.09 -26.97 -32.77
N LYS A 175 20.11 -26.80 -31.87
CA LYS A 175 18.94 -25.96 -32.12
C LYS A 175 19.34 -24.50 -32.38
N ALA A 176 20.27 -23.95 -31.60
CA ALA A 176 20.76 -22.58 -31.80
C ALA A 176 21.40 -22.40 -33.19
N ARG A 177 22.16 -23.40 -33.65
CA ARG A 177 22.77 -23.40 -35.00
C ARG A 177 21.70 -23.45 -36.09
N GLU A 178 20.67 -24.28 -35.91
CA GLU A 178 19.52 -24.35 -36.84
C GLU A 178 18.75 -23.01 -36.89
N SER A 179 18.70 -22.28 -35.78
CA SER A 179 18.15 -20.92 -35.70
C SER A 179 19.09 -19.82 -36.23
N GLY A 180 20.27 -20.18 -36.76
CA GLY A 180 21.21 -19.23 -37.37
C GLY A 180 22.15 -18.50 -36.39
N VAL A 181 22.25 -18.96 -35.13
CA VAL A 181 23.17 -18.36 -34.15
C VAL A 181 24.63 -18.70 -34.49
N ASP A 182 25.50 -17.68 -34.49
CA ASP A 182 26.94 -17.87 -34.75
C ASP A 182 27.63 -18.47 -33.52
N LEU A 183 28.07 -19.73 -33.65
CA LEU A 183 28.74 -20.50 -32.59
C LEU A 183 30.26 -20.54 -32.74
N LYS A 184 30.88 -19.69 -33.58
CA LYS A 184 32.34 -19.64 -33.81
C LYS A 184 33.17 -19.63 -32.54
N ASN A 185 32.61 -19.18 -31.42
CA ASN A 185 33.30 -19.06 -30.15
C ASN A 185 33.49 -20.38 -29.38
N LEU A 186 32.91 -21.51 -29.81
CA LEU A 186 33.07 -22.81 -29.11
C LEU A 186 34.53 -23.23 -28.90
N SER A 187 35.43 -22.91 -29.84
CA SER A 187 36.87 -23.24 -29.77
C SER A 187 37.76 -22.05 -29.37
N THR A 188 37.21 -20.85 -29.20
CA THR A 188 37.98 -19.61 -28.95
C THR A 188 38.49 -19.48 -27.50
N HIS A 189 37.99 -20.30 -26.58
CA HIS A 189 38.40 -20.28 -25.17
C HIS A 189 39.63 -21.15 -24.87
N GLY A 190 40.41 -21.52 -25.90
CA GLY A 190 41.61 -22.35 -25.76
C GLY A 190 41.30 -23.81 -25.37
N THR A 191 40.08 -24.28 -25.60
CA THR A 191 39.64 -25.64 -25.29
C THR A 191 38.97 -26.25 -26.52
N TYR A 192 39.44 -27.42 -26.95
CA TYR A 192 38.87 -28.10 -28.11
C TYR A 192 37.67 -28.95 -27.69
N ILE A 193 36.52 -28.71 -28.31
CA ILE A 193 35.29 -29.46 -28.01
C ILE A 193 35.24 -30.70 -28.90
N LEU A 194 34.95 -31.85 -28.30
CA LEU A 194 34.72 -33.11 -29.01
C LEU A 194 33.64 -32.94 -30.08
N SER A 195 33.80 -33.56 -31.25
CA SER A 195 32.72 -33.51 -32.26
C SER A 195 31.41 -34.06 -31.71
N SER A 196 30.31 -33.35 -31.99
CA SER A 196 28.93 -33.75 -31.64
C SER A 196 28.56 -35.16 -32.12
N HIS A 197 29.15 -35.64 -33.21
CA HIS A 197 28.93 -37.00 -33.69
C HIS A 197 29.65 -38.07 -32.86
N PHE A 198 30.73 -37.69 -32.16
CA PHE A 198 31.53 -38.59 -31.33
C PHE A 198 31.11 -38.54 -29.85
N ASP A 199 30.60 -37.41 -29.36
CA ASP A 199 30.13 -37.25 -27.98
C ASP A 199 28.76 -37.92 -27.71
N LYS A 200 28.68 -39.23 -27.96
CA LYS A 200 27.49 -40.06 -27.76
C LYS A 200 27.75 -41.15 -26.75
N SER A 201 26.68 -41.58 -26.05
CA SER A 201 26.76 -42.64 -25.04
C SER A 201 27.39 -43.94 -25.54
N ALA A 202 27.17 -44.29 -26.82
CA ALA A 202 27.76 -45.46 -27.48
C ALA A 202 29.31 -45.47 -27.48
N TYR A 203 29.96 -44.32 -27.34
CA TYR A 203 31.41 -44.17 -27.33
C TYR A 203 31.99 -43.90 -25.94
N ASN A 204 31.19 -43.98 -24.87
CA ASN A 204 31.67 -43.67 -23.51
C ASN A 204 32.87 -44.53 -23.09
N SER A 205 32.88 -45.83 -23.40
CA SER A 205 34.01 -46.72 -23.08
C SER A 205 35.30 -46.32 -23.80
N VAL A 206 35.18 -45.89 -25.06
CA VAL A 206 36.28 -45.37 -25.88
C VAL A 206 36.80 -44.05 -25.31
N LEU A 207 35.91 -43.10 -25.01
CA LEU A 207 36.30 -41.79 -24.49
C LEU A 207 36.96 -41.90 -23.10
N THR A 208 36.50 -42.85 -22.27
CA THR A 208 37.17 -43.21 -21.01
C THR A 208 38.54 -43.83 -21.26
N PHE A 209 38.70 -44.71 -22.26
CA PHE A 209 40.01 -45.28 -22.62
C PHE A 209 41.01 -44.20 -23.08
N LEU A 210 40.51 -43.18 -23.78
CA LEU A 210 41.25 -42.01 -24.25
C LEU A 210 41.46 -40.92 -23.17
N ASP A 211 40.97 -41.13 -21.95
CA ASP A 211 41.05 -40.17 -20.85
C ASP A 211 40.45 -38.77 -21.17
N VAL A 212 39.47 -38.71 -22.09
CA VAL A 212 38.80 -37.46 -22.48
C VAL A 212 37.88 -36.99 -21.35
N LYS A 213 38.15 -35.79 -20.83
CA LYS A 213 37.45 -35.23 -19.66
C LYS A 213 36.21 -34.42 -20.07
N SER A 214 35.32 -34.21 -19.11
CA SER A 214 34.25 -33.22 -19.27
C SER A 214 34.80 -31.81 -19.10
N VAL A 215 34.20 -30.85 -19.80
CA VAL A 215 34.61 -29.45 -19.68
C VAL A 215 34.34 -28.90 -18.27
N SER A 216 35.11 -27.89 -17.87
CA SER A 216 34.86 -27.17 -16.61
C SER A 216 33.50 -26.45 -16.64
N HIS A 217 32.87 -26.31 -15.47
CA HIS A 217 31.61 -25.60 -15.35
C HIS A 217 31.71 -24.12 -15.77
N GLU A 218 32.87 -23.49 -15.57
CA GLU A 218 33.18 -22.12 -15.98
C GLU A 218 33.14 -21.92 -17.50
N TRP A 219 33.48 -22.94 -18.27
CA TRP A 219 33.45 -22.85 -19.73
C TRP A 219 32.05 -22.62 -20.28
N TYR A 220 31.02 -23.20 -19.65
CA TYR A 220 29.62 -23.00 -20.08
C TYR A 220 29.22 -21.53 -20.00
N ALA A 221 29.63 -20.83 -18.93
CA ALA A 221 29.38 -19.39 -18.78
C ALA A 221 30.05 -18.60 -19.91
N LYS A 222 31.33 -18.87 -20.17
CA LYS A 222 32.09 -18.21 -21.25
C LYS A 222 31.49 -18.47 -22.63
N CYS A 223 31.06 -19.70 -22.90
CA CYS A 223 30.44 -20.07 -24.17
C CYS A 223 29.09 -19.37 -24.38
N MET A 224 28.24 -19.33 -23.34
CA MET A 224 26.93 -18.68 -23.39
C MET A 224 27.07 -17.17 -23.63
N GLU A 225 27.98 -16.53 -22.92
CA GLU A 225 28.29 -15.11 -23.06
C GLU A 225 28.91 -14.79 -24.43
N GLY A 226 29.98 -15.51 -24.80
CA GLY A 226 30.68 -15.28 -26.06
C GLY A 226 29.81 -15.48 -27.30
N SER A 227 28.84 -16.41 -27.25
CA SER A 227 27.92 -16.65 -28.37
C SER A 227 26.64 -15.81 -28.30
N ASN A 228 26.49 -14.94 -27.29
CA ASN A 228 25.29 -14.16 -27.01
C ASN A 228 24.01 -15.01 -27.05
N LEU A 229 24.07 -16.25 -26.53
CA LEU A 229 22.99 -17.24 -26.67
C LEU A 229 21.67 -16.71 -26.11
N VAL A 230 21.72 -15.96 -25.01
CA VAL A 230 20.52 -15.42 -24.33
C VAL A 230 19.72 -14.47 -25.24
N SER A 231 20.41 -13.67 -26.06
CA SER A 231 19.79 -12.67 -26.93
C SER A 231 19.47 -13.18 -28.33
N ASN A 232 20.23 -14.15 -28.82
CA ASN A 232 20.17 -14.59 -30.22
C ASN A 232 19.26 -15.80 -30.46
N VAL A 233 18.75 -16.43 -29.41
CA VAL A 233 17.81 -17.56 -29.51
C VAL A 233 16.36 -17.12 -29.30
N ASP A 234 15.42 -17.87 -29.86
CA ASP A 234 13.99 -17.68 -29.59
C ASP A 234 13.61 -17.97 -28.13
N GLU A 235 12.40 -17.59 -27.73
CA GLU A 235 11.95 -17.74 -26.34
C GLU A 235 11.85 -19.20 -25.88
N GLN A 236 11.56 -20.14 -26.79
CA GLN A 236 11.45 -21.56 -26.44
C GLN A 236 12.84 -22.13 -26.11
N LEU A 237 13.82 -21.85 -26.96
CA LEU A 237 15.21 -22.28 -26.76
C LEU A 237 15.87 -21.55 -25.57
N TYR A 238 15.51 -20.29 -25.33
CA TYR A 238 15.93 -19.57 -24.12
C TYR A 238 15.42 -20.25 -22.83
N LEU A 239 14.19 -20.76 -22.82
CA LEU A 239 13.67 -21.51 -21.67
C LEU A 239 14.34 -22.88 -21.49
N GLU A 240 14.70 -23.55 -22.58
CA GLU A 240 15.53 -24.77 -22.52
C GLU A 240 16.92 -24.48 -21.94
N LEU A 241 17.53 -23.35 -22.33
CA LEU A 241 18.79 -22.87 -21.75
C LEU A 241 18.65 -22.60 -20.24
N LEU A 242 17.59 -21.91 -19.80
CA LEU A 242 17.32 -21.71 -18.38
C LEU A 242 17.08 -23.02 -17.64
N SER A 243 16.39 -23.99 -18.25
CA SER A 243 16.20 -25.32 -17.66
C SER A 243 17.53 -26.05 -17.49
N PHE A 244 18.43 -25.97 -18.48
CA PHE A 244 19.77 -26.55 -18.38
C PHE A 244 20.59 -25.91 -17.25
N VAL A 245 20.51 -24.58 -17.10
CA VAL A 245 21.14 -23.86 -15.98
C VAL A 245 20.56 -24.32 -14.66
N ALA A 246 19.24 -24.43 -14.55
CA ALA A 246 18.56 -24.88 -13.34
C ALA A 246 18.96 -26.31 -12.93
N ASP A 247 19.04 -27.25 -13.89
CA ASP A 247 19.43 -28.65 -13.64
C ASP A 247 20.88 -28.78 -13.14
N ASN A 248 21.74 -27.81 -13.45
CA ASN A 248 23.16 -27.83 -13.11
C ASN A 248 23.55 -26.73 -12.12
N TRP A 249 22.58 -26.08 -11.48
CA TRP A 249 22.82 -24.86 -10.71
C TRP A 249 23.81 -25.02 -9.55
N GLN A 250 23.81 -26.16 -8.86
CA GLN A 250 24.76 -26.42 -7.76
C GLN A 250 26.22 -26.34 -8.22
N ASN A 251 26.48 -26.65 -9.48
CA ASN A 251 27.81 -26.58 -10.09
C ASN A 251 28.09 -25.22 -10.73
N PHE A 252 27.05 -24.48 -11.13
CA PHE A 252 27.16 -23.16 -11.76
C PHE A 252 27.13 -22.00 -10.76
N SER A 253 26.70 -22.24 -9.51
CA SER A 253 26.66 -21.22 -8.47
C SER A 253 28.04 -20.79 -7.97
N SER A 254 29.11 -21.48 -8.37
CA SER A 254 30.50 -21.10 -8.06
C SER A 254 31.26 -20.52 -9.26
N THR A 255 30.57 -20.30 -10.38
CA THR A 255 31.18 -19.82 -11.64
C THR A 255 30.77 -18.38 -11.97
N ASN A 256 31.37 -17.79 -13.01
CA ASN A 256 31.00 -16.46 -13.49
C ASN A 256 29.58 -16.39 -14.09
N LEU A 257 28.85 -17.51 -14.17
CA LEU A 257 27.46 -17.53 -14.62
C LEU A 257 26.56 -16.64 -13.76
N ILE A 258 26.87 -16.47 -12.46
CA ILE A 258 26.14 -15.56 -11.58
C ILE A 258 26.27 -14.10 -12.04
N ALA A 259 27.44 -13.70 -12.54
CA ALA A 259 27.72 -12.35 -13.00
C ALA A 259 27.27 -12.10 -14.45
N MET A 260 27.08 -13.17 -15.23
CA MET A 260 26.65 -13.10 -16.62
C MET A 260 25.20 -12.57 -16.76
N PRO A 261 24.88 -11.71 -17.75
CA PRO A 261 23.52 -11.23 -18.02
C PRO A 261 22.61 -12.34 -18.58
N LEU A 262 22.01 -13.15 -17.70
CA LEU A 262 21.19 -14.30 -18.09
C LEU A 262 19.68 -13.98 -18.19
N LEU A 263 19.17 -13.06 -17.37
CA LEU A 263 17.74 -12.85 -17.17
C LEU A 263 17.24 -11.68 -18.02
N LYS A 264 16.26 -11.93 -18.89
CA LYS A 264 15.59 -10.88 -19.66
C LYS A 264 14.63 -10.06 -18.78
N TYR A 265 14.61 -8.75 -18.96
CA TYR A 265 13.62 -7.85 -18.34
C TYR A 265 13.25 -6.69 -19.28
N VAL A 266 12.09 -6.07 -19.03
CA VAL A 266 11.64 -4.86 -19.72
C VAL A 266 12.19 -3.64 -18.98
N ASP A 267 13.01 -2.84 -19.67
CA ASP A 267 13.57 -1.61 -19.12
C ASP A 267 12.55 -0.44 -19.15
N ARG A 268 12.99 0.73 -18.67
CA ARG A 268 12.16 1.94 -18.62
C ARG A 268 11.83 2.52 -19.99
N ASN A 269 12.59 2.15 -21.02
CA ASN A 269 12.37 2.55 -22.41
C ASN A 269 11.52 1.53 -23.17
N ARG A 270 10.91 0.55 -22.48
CA ARG A 270 10.17 -0.58 -23.05
C ARG A 270 11.02 -1.51 -23.92
N GLY A 271 12.35 -1.40 -23.83
CA GLY A 271 13.30 -2.30 -24.45
C GLY A 271 13.46 -3.59 -23.65
N VAL A 272 13.92 -4.65 -24.32
CA VAL A 272 14.37 -5.88 -23.65
C VAL A 272 15.85 -5.71 -23.31
N SER A 273 16.14 -5.74 -22.02
CA SER A 273 17.49 -5.66 -21.47
C SER A 273 17.83 -6.94 -20.70
N LEU A 274 19.11 -7.16 -20.43
CA LEU A 274 19.60 -8.34 -19.71
C LEU A 274 20.09 -8.00 -18.30
N TRP A 275 19.91 -8.96 -17.40
CA TRP A 275 20.20 -8.83 -15.98
C TRP A 275 20.93 -10.08 -15.48
N SER A 276 22.02 -9.90 -14.75
CA SER A 276 22.72 -10.97 -14.04
C SER A 276 22.05 -11.40 -12.73
N ILE A 277 22.33 -12.63 -12.31
CA ILE A 277 21.79 -13.21 -11.07
C ILE A 277 22.41 -12.53 -9.83
N SER A 278 23.69 -12.13 -9.90
CA SER A 278 24.37 -11.40 -8.82
C SER A 278 23.64 -10.10 -8.52
N ARG A 279 23.33 -9.32 -9.57
CA ARG A 279 22.63 -8.05 -9.41
C ARG A 279 21.20 -8.26 -8.91
N ALA A 280 20.50 -9.29 -9.39
CA ALA A 280 19.13 -9.61 -8.94
C ALA A 280 19.07 -9.99 -7.44
N SER A 281 20.14 -10.59 -6.92
CA SER A 281 20.20 -11.05 -5.52
C SER A 281 20.69 -10.00 -4.52
N GLN A 282 21.46 -9.01 -4.95
CA GLN A 282 22.14 -8.04 -4.06
C GLN A 282 21.35 -6.75 -3.79
N TRP A 283 20.57 -6.25 -4.74
CA TRP A 283 20.01 -4.90 -4.67
C TRP A 283 18.56 -4.90 -4.15
N SER A 284 17.94 -3.73 -4.01
CA SER A 284 16.50 -3.61 -3.71
C SER A 284 15.61 -3.99 -4.90
N ASP A 285 16.16 -3.93 -6.11
CA ASP A 285 15.43 -4.20 -7.33
C ASP A 285 15.02 -5.68 -7.42
N ARG A 286 13.79 -5.94 -7.83
CA ARG A 286 13.26 -7.30 -8.00
C ARG A 286 12.66 -7.45 -9.39
N LEU A 287 12.95 -8.59 -10.00
CA LEU A 287 12.31 -9.01 -11.24
C LEU A 287 10.97 -9.69 -10.91
N CYS A 288 9.95 -9.38 -11.68
CA CYS A 288 8.59 -9.83 -11.47
C CYS A 288 8.06 -10.62 -12.66
N ILE A 289 7.27 -11.63 -12.37
CA ILE A 289 6.45 -12.38 -13.33
C ILE A 289 4.99 -12.22 -12.91
N ALA A 290 4.11 -11.99 -13.88
CA ALA A 290 2.68 -11.92 -13.60
C ALA A 290 2.15 -13.30 -13.18
N SER A 291 1.34 -13.34 -12.13
CA SER A 291 0.71 -14.58 -11.66
C SER A 291 -0.20 -15.23 -12.70
N ASP A 292 -0.74 -14.41 -13.60
CA ASP A 292 -1.61 -14.81 -14.70
C ASP A 292 -1.25 -14.00 -15.95
N GLY A 293 -1.19 -14.67 -17.10
CA GLY A 293 -0.91 -14.04 -18.39
C GLY A 293 -1.93 -12.97 -18.79
N LYS A 294 -3.17 -13.05 -18.27
CA LYS A 294 -4.24 -12.07 -18.52
C LYS A 294 -3.87 -10.65 -18.08
N TRP A 295 -3.06 -10.51 -17.04
CA TRP A 295 -2.71 -9.21 -16.43
C TRP A 295 -1.28 -8.75 -16.76
N MET A 296 -0.54 -9.54 -17.55
CA MET A 296 0.87 -9.32 -17.81
C MET A 296 1.15 -7.96 -18.47
N SER A 297 0.45 -7.64 -19.57
CA SER A 297 0.59 -6.35 -20.26
C SER A 297 0.16 -5.18 -19.38
N TRP A 298 -0.87 -5.40 -18.55
CA TRP A 298 -1.36 -4.42 -17.59
C TRP A 298 -0.27 -4.03 -16.58
N LEU A 299 0.30 -5.02 -15.90
CA LEU A 299 1.34 -4.81 -14.89
C LEU A 299 2.58 -4.12 -15.48
N ILE A 300 3.02 -4.57 -16.65
CA ILE A 300 4.20 -4.01 -17.32
C ILE A 300 3.99 -2.55 -17.73
N SER A 301 2.82 -2.22 -18.28
CA SER A 301 2.49 -0.84 -18.68
C SER A 301 2.45 0.09 -17.46
N TRP A 302 1.77 -0.32 -16.40
CA TRP A 302 1.64 0.48 -15.16
C TRP A 302 2.94 0.61 -14.39
N ASN A 303 3.86 -0.34 -14.48
CA ASN A 303 5.17 -0.25 -13.83
C ASN A 303 6.00 0.96 -14.28
N GLN A 304 5.74 1.47 -15.48
CA GLN A 304 6.40 2.68 -15.98
C GLN A 304 5.98 3.95 -15.22
N GLU A 305 4.79 3.95 -14.62
CA GLU A 305 4.31 5.07 -13.78
C GLU A 305 4.83 5.01 -12.34
N PHE A 306 5.45 3.89 -11.94
CA PHE A 306 5.88 3.63 -10.56
C PHE A 306 7.37 3.26 -10.45
N PRO A 307 8.29 4.15 -10.88
CA PRO A 307 9.73 3.86 -10.87
C PRO A 307 10.30 3.66 -9.46
N SER A 308 9.62 4.16 -8.42
CA SER A 308 10.03 4.01 -7.02
C SER A 308 9.78 2.62 -6.43
N SER A 309 8.99 1.78 -7.12
CA SER A 309 8.69 0.41 -6.67
C SER A 309 9.90 -0.54 -6.73
N ASN A 310 10.95 -0.14 -7.46
CA ASN A 310 12.11 -0.97 -7.75
C ASN A 310 11.71 -2.36 -8.30
N ARG A 311 10.59 -2.43 -9.03
CA ARG A 311 10.14 -3.62 -9.73
C ARG A 311 10.39 -3.48 -11.22
N LEU A 312 10.84 -4.56 -11.80
CA LEU A 312 11.04 -4.73 -13.24
C LEU A 312 10.37 -6.04 -13.63
N PHE A 313 9.94 -6.17 -14.88
CA PHE A 313 9.17 -7.33 -15.31
C PHE A 313 9.91 -8.13 -16.38
N VAL A 314 9.76 -9.46 -16.34
CA VAL A 314 10.19 -10.32 -17.44
C VAL A 314 9.41 -9.94 -18.72
N PRO A 315 9.99 -9.99 -19.93
CA PRO A 315 9.30 -9.60 -21.15
C PRO A 315 8.00 -10.38 -21.40
N PRO A 316 6.99 -9.76 -22.03
CA PRO A 316 5.71 -10.41 -22.32
C PRO A 316 5.87 -11.74 -23.07
N ASN A 317 6.73 -11.77 -24.09
CA ASN A 317 6.95 -12.95 -24.93
C ASN A 317 7.58 -14.10 -24.12
N THR A 318 8.56 -13.79 -23.27
CA THR A 318 9.21 -14.75 -22.38
C THR A 318 8.23 -15.33 -21.36
N GLN A 319 7.40 -14.47 -20.75
CA GLN A 319 6.38 -14.92 -19.81
C GLN A 319 5.31 -15.79 -20.51
N ALA A 320 4.89 -15.43 -21.73
CA ALA A 320 3.95 -16.23 -22.52
C ALA A 320 4.52 -17.61 -22.87
N ALA A 321 5.78 -17.66 -23.33
CA ALA A 321 6.48 -18.93 -23.60
C ALA A 321 6.60 -19.79 -22.32
N LEU A 322 6.90 -19.17 -21.18
CA LEU A 322 7.02 -19.87 -19.90
C LEU A 322 5.71 -20.54 -19.46
N GLN A 323 4.54 -19.98 -19.81
CA GLN A 323 3.25 -20.60 -19.49
C GLN A 323 3.02 -21.94 -20.22
N GLY A 324 3.50 -22.05 -21.45
CA GLY A 324 3.39 -23.28 -22.27
C GLY A 324 4.57 -24.25 -22.12
N PHE A 325 5.58 -23.92 -21.31
CA PHE A 325 6.82 -24.69 -21.23
C PHE A 325 6.68 -25.94 -20.36
N SER A 326 7.13 -27.10 -20.86
CA SER A 326 7.02 -28.40 -20.19
C SER A 326 7.72 -28.43 -18.81
N HIS A 327 8.82 -27.71 -18.65
CA HIS A 327 9.57 -27.61 -17.39
C HIS A 327 9.31 -26.30 -16.62
N LYS A 328 8.17 -25.65 -16.84
CA LYS A 328 7.77 -24.38 -16.19
C LYS A 328 7.98 -24.39 -14.68
N THR A 329 7.50 -25.41 -13.98
CA THR A 329 7.58 -25.48 -12.51
C THR A 329 9.02 -25.47 -12.01
N LYS A 330 9.91 -26.17 -12.71
CA LYS A 330 11.34 -26.21 -12.42
C LYS A 330 12.00 -24.85 -12.63
N VAL A 331 11.80 -24.24 -13.81
CA VAL A 331 12.39 -22.94 -14.14
C VAL A 331 11.85 -21.85 -13.22
N ALA A 332 10.55 -21.83 -12.96
CA ALA A 332 9.93 -20.88 -12.03
C ALA A 332 10.48 -21.03 -10.61
N ALA A 333 10.59 -22.25 -10.08
CA ALA A 333 11.18 -22.48 -8.76
C ALA A 333 12.64 -22.02 -8.70
N TRP A 334 13.43 -22.28 -9.74
CA TRP A 334 14.81 -21.82 -9.81
C TRP A 334 14.91 -20.29 -9.84
N LEU A 335 14.08 -19.62 -10.65
CA LEU A 335 14.00 -18.16 -10.71
C LEU A 335 13.62 -17.55 -9.36
N GLN A 336 12.65 -18.13 -8.65
CA GLN A 336 12.25 -17.66 -7.32
C GLN A 336 13.34 -17.86 -6.26
N ASN A 337 13.94 -19.05 -6.22
CA ASN A 337 14.88 -19.44 -5.16
C ASN A 337 16.27 -18.81 -5.33
N HIS A 338 16.73 -18.62 -6.57
CA HIS A 338 18.11 -18.20 -6.84
C HIS A 338 18.22 -16.81 -7.47
N ALA A 339 17.27 -16.43 -8.33
CA ALA A 339 17.22 -15.08 -8.90
C ALA A 339 16.27 -14.12 -8.14
N LYS A 340 15.64 -14.58 -7.05
CA LYS A 340 14.68 -13.81 -6.23
C LYS A 340 13.55 -13.17 -7.05
N VAL A 341 13.10 -13.86 -8.11
CA VAL A 341 12.00 -13.40 -8.95
C VAL A 341 10.68 -13.50 -8.18
N GLU A 342 9.89 -12.42 -8.16
CA GLU A 342 8.61 -12.37 -7.48
C GLU A 342 7.47 -12.69 -8.45
N ILE A 343 6.52 -13.55 -8.04
CA ILE A 343 5.29 -13.78 -8.80
C ILE A 343 4.22 -12.86 -8.22
N VAL A 344 3.68 -11.95 -9.03
CA VAL A 344 2.79 -10.87 -8.56
C VAL A 344 1.46 -10.86 -9.30
N SER A 345 0.37 -10.68 -8.55
CA SER A 345 -0.96 -10.34 -9.07
C SER A 345 -1.12 -8.82 -9.10
N VAL A 346 -2.22 -8.31 -9.69
CA VAL A 346 -2.53 -6.87 -9.69
C VAL A 346 -2.63 -6.32 -8.26
N TYR A 347 -3.20 -7.09 -7.34
CA TYR A 347 -3.30 -6.71 -5.93
C TYR A 347 -1.96 -6.75 -5.20
N SER A 348 -1.17 -7.83 -5.32
CA SER A 348 0.12 -7.91 -4.62
C SER A 348 1.13 -6.90 -5.17
N TYR A 349 1.09 -6.62 -6.47
CA TYR A 349 1.84 -5.52 -7.08
C TYR A 349 1.38 -4.16 -6.55
N GLY A 350 0.07 -3.90 -6.49
CA GLY A 350 -0.46 -2.66 -5.92
C GLY A 350 0.00 -2.43 -4.47
N ASN A 351 0.10 -3.50 -3.68
CA ASN A 351 0.63 -3.46 -2.31
C ASN A 351 2.12 -3.11 -2.22
N ILE A 352 2.92 -3.52 -3.21
CA ILE A 352 4.32 -3.13 -3.32
C ILE A 352 4.42 -1.65 -3.69
N VAL A 353 3.66 -1.23 -4.70
CA VAL A 353 3.67 0.15 -5.20
C VAL A 353 3.25 1.12 -4.11
N VAL A 354 2.12 0.89 -3.42
CA VAL A 354 1.58 1.83 -2.43
C VAL A 354 2.57 2.15 -1.31
N LYS A 355 3.38 1.14 -0.90
CA LYS A 355 4.43 1.29 0.13
C LYS A 355 5.65 2.06 -0.36
N SER A 356 5.83 2.16 -1.67
CA SER A 356 6.98 2.79 -2.33
C SER A 356 6.69 4.20 -2.88
N LEU A 357 5.47 4.73 -2.71
CA LEU A 357 5.09 6.02 -3.30
C LEU A 357 5.83 7.22 -2.69
N ASN A 358 6.56 7.07 -1.58
CA ASN A 358 7.50 8.04 -0.99
C ASN A 358 7.00 9.50 -0.91
N ASN A 359 5.69 9.69 -0.77
CA ASN A 359 5.01 10.98 -0.79
C ASN A 359 5.10 11.79 -2.11
N ASP A 360 5.45 11.14 -3.22
CA ASP A 360 5.52 11.80 -4.52
C ASP A 360 4.13 12.05 -5.11
N ARG A 361 3.86 13.29 -5.51
CA ARG A 361 2.58 13.74 -6.06
C ARG A 361 2.13 12.94 -7.28
N ARG A 362 2.95 12.88 -8.33
CA ARG A 362 2.57 12.25 -9.62
C ARG A 362 2.33 10.74 -9.49
N PRO A 363 3.21 9.94 -8.86
CA PRO A 363 2.95 8.53 -8.60
C PRO A 363 1.69 8.28 -7.77
N ALA A 364 1.40 9.09 -6.75
CA ALA A 364 0.17 8.94 -5.97
C ALA A 364 -1.10 9.19 -6.80
N ILE A 365 -1.10 10.22 -7.66
CA ILE A 365 -2.18 10.43 -8.63
C ILE A 365 -2.27 9.23 -9.58
N ALA A 366 -1.16 8.82 -10.21
CA ALA A 366 -1.13 7.66 -11.11
C ALA A 366 -1.66 6.39 -10.43
N PHE A 367 -1.39 6.19 -9.14
CA PHE A 367 -1.88 5.05 -8.37
C PHE A 367 -3.40 5.08 -8.20
N SER A 368 -4.01 6.25 -8.01
CA SER A 368 -5.48 6.37 -8.01
C SER A 368 -6.09 5.99 -9.36
N HIS A 369 -5.45 6.35 -10.48
CA HIS A 369 -5.86 5.90 -11.81
C HIS A 369 -5.65 4.39 -12.00
N PHE A 370 -4.56 3.83 -11.47
CA PHE A 370 -4.31 2.39 -11.49
C PHE A 370 -5.43 1.63 -10.78
N LEU A 371 -5.86 2.08 -9.60
CA LEU A 371 -6.96 1.48 -8.84
C LEU A 371 -8.30 1.62 -9.59
N TYR A 372 -8.61 2.81 -10.11
CA TYR A 372 -9.82 3.08 -10.89
C TYR A 372 -9.94 2.14 -12.09
N HIS A 373 -8.90 2.08 -12.94
CA HIS A 373 -8.96 1.25 -14.14
C HIS A 373 -8.89 -0.25 -13.82
N SER A 374 -8.14 -0.64 -12.78
CA SER A 374 -8.12 -2.04 -12.32
C SER A 374 -9.49 -2.49 -11.82
N SER A 375 -10.23 -1.60 -11.16
CA SER A 375 -11.63 -1.83 -10.78
C SER A 375 -12.54 -1.95 -12.01
N ASN A 376 -12.46 -1.02 -12.95
CA ASN A 376 -13.33 -1.01 -14.14
C ASN A 376 -13.14 -2.25 -15.03
N LYS A 377 -11.91 -2.76 -15.12
CA LYS A 377 -11.59 -3.96 -15.91
C LYS A 377 -11.81 -5.27 -15.14
N ASN A 378 -12.25 -5.22 -13.88
CA ASN A 378 -12.40 -6.37 -12.99
C ASN A 378 -11.10 -7.19 -12.82
N TYR A 379 -9.97 -6.48 -12.68
CA TYR A 379 -8.65 -7.10 -12.48
C TYR A 379 -8.31 -7.31 -11.00
N MET A 380 -9.18 -6.81 -10.12
CA MET A 380 -9.00 -6.84 -8.67
C MET A 380 -10.36 -7.00 -7.99
N GLU A 381 -10.40 -7.77 -6.91
CA GLU A 381 -11.62 -7.99 -6.13
C GLU A 381 -12.00 -6.73 -5.34
N SER A 382 -13.30 -6.59 -5.02
CA SER A 382 -13.81 -5.41 -4.31
C SER A 382 -13.12 -5.18 -2.96
N TYR A 383 -12.86 -6.24 -2.18
CA TYR A 383 -12.20 -6.12 -0.88
C TYR A 383 -10.71 -5.73 -1.00
N GLN A 384 -10.01 -6.22 -2.03
CA GLN A 384 -8.62 -5.88 -2.35
C GLN A 384 -8.48 -4.41 -2.73
N LEU A 385 -9.44 -3.91 -3.53
CA LEU A 385 -9.49 -2.50 -3.91
C LEU A 385 -9.69 -1.59 -2.70
N VAL A 386 -10.60 -1.95 -1.79
CA VAL A 386 -10.85 -1.18 -0.56
C VAL A 386 -9.61 -1.14 0.33
N ASP A 387 -8.88 -2.25 0.44
CA ASP A 387 -7.63 -2.31 1.20
C ASP A 387 -6.55 -1.35 0.65
N LEU A 388 -6.33 -1.36 -0.68
CA LEU A 388 -5.40 -0.44 -1.33
C LEU A 388 -5.87 1.03 -1.24
N CYS A 389 -7.17 1.30 -1.35
CA CYS A 389 -7.72 2.65 -1.19
C CYS A 389 -7.49 3.20 0.23
N ARG A 390 -7.54 2.34 1.26
CA ARG A 390 -7.26 2.75 2.65
C ARG A 390 -5.79 3.08 2.87
N THR A 391 -4.89 2.31 2.29
CA THR A 391 -3.44 2.49 2.45
C THR A 391 -2.85 3.56 1.52
N MET A 392 -3.51 3.83 0.40
CA MET A 392 -3.07 4.83 -0.58
C MET A 392 -2.88 6.22 0.05
N PRO A 393 -1.74 6.90 -0.18
CA PRO A 393 -1.61 8.31 0.14
C PRO A 393 -2.47 9.15 -0.80
N VAL A 394 -3.15 10.16 -0.26
CA VAL A 394 -3.91 11.13 -1.06
C VAL A 394 -3.15 12.46 -1.13
N ILE A 395 -3.22 13.13 -2.27
CA ILE A 395 -2.56 14.43 -2.46
C ILE A 395 -3.50 15.54 -2.00
N ASP A 396 -3.04 16.34 -1.04
CA ASP A 396 -3.78 17.50 -0.56
C ASP A 396 -3.70 18.68 -1.55
N ASN A 397 -4.46 19.73 -1.30
CA ASN A 397 -4.47 20.92 -2.16
C ASN A 397 -3.15 21.72 -2.19
N TYR A 398 -2.18 21.41 -1.33
CA TYR A 398 -0.81 21.96 -1.36
C TYR A 398 0.16 21.09 -2.16
N GLY A 399 -0.29 19.92 -2.61
CA GLY A 399 0.56 18.95 -3.30
C GLY A 399 1.32 18.02 -2.37
N ASN A 400 1.02 18.00 -1.07
CA ASN A 400 1.61 17.06 -0.13
C ASN A 400 0.86 15.74 -0.15
N ALA A 401 1.58 14.63 -0.04
CA ALA A 401 0.96 13.33 0.14
C ALA A 401 0.62 13.09 1.61
N VAL A 402 -0.63 12.68 1.85
CA VAL A 402 -1.18 12.46 3.19
C VAL A 402 -1.67 11.01 3.31
N THR A 403 -1.08 10.29 4.26
CA THR A 403 -1.47 8.91 4.59
C THR A 403 -2.48 8.87 5.72
N GLU A 404 -2.24 9.62 6.80
CA GLU A 404 -3.13 9.71 7.95
C GLU A 404 -4.26 10.72 7.72
N ARG A 405 -5.50 10.23 7.74
CA ARG A 405 -6.70 11.04 7.47
C ARG A 405 -7.90 10.50 8.23
N GLN A 406 -8.75 11.39 8.75
CA GLN A 406 -10.04 11.04 9.32
C GLN A 406 -11.17 11.15 8.29
N SER A 407 -11.13 12.19 7.46
CA SER A 407 -12.11 12.41 6.41
C SER A 407 -11.47 13.15 5.23
N ILE A 408 -12.17 13.12 4.10
CA ILE A 408 -11.68 13.65 2.83
C ILE A 408 -12.72 14.61 2.27
N LEU A 409 -12.32 15.87 2.10
CA LEU A 409 -13.06 16.89 1.37
C LEU A 409 -12.73 16.79 -0.11
N VAL A 410 -13.76 16.87 -0.94
CA VAL A 410 -13.60 17.05 -2.39
C VAL A 410 -12.83 18.36 -2.69
N PRO A 411 -12.15 18.48 -3.86
CA PRO A 411 -11.36 19.67 -4.18
C PRO A 411 -12.19 20.97 -4.16
N ALA A 412 -11.61 22.09 -3.72
CA ALA A 412 -12.35 23.34 -3.53
C ALA A 412 -13.12 23.80 -4.78
N ASN A 413 -12.50 23.68 -5.97
CA ASN A 413 -13.13 24.13 -7.21
C ASN A 413 -14.44 23.37 -7.50
N GLY A 414 -15.56 24.10 -7.53
CA GLY A 414 -16.90 23.58 -7.79
C GLY A 414 -17.57 22.91 -6.59
N SER A 415 -16.98 22.97 -5.40
CA SER A 415 -17.53 22.37 -4.18
C SER A 415 -18.35 23.38 -3.37
N LYS A 416 -19.33 22.90 -2.63
CA LYS A 416 -20.18 23.75 -1.78
C LYS A 416 -19.51 24.10 -0.46
N TRP A 417 -18.67 23.21 0.06
CA TRP A 417 -17.96 23.46 1.32
C TRP A 417 -17.06 24.69 1.25
N VAL A 418 -16.43 25.00 0.10
CA VAL A 418 -15.58 26.21 -0.04
C VAL A 418 -16.43 27.48 0.00
N GLY A 419 -17.63 27.45 -0.58
CA GLY A 419 -18.57 28.58 -0.50
C GLY A 419 -19.00 28.86 0.93
N LEU A 420 -19.22 27.80 1.73
CA LEU A 420 -19.58 27.92 3.14
C LEU A 420 -18.39 28.33 4.01
N MET A 421 -17.29 27.59 3.94
CA MET A 421 -16.18 27.67 4.89
C MET A 421 -15.07 28.65 4.48
N GLY A 422 -14.97 28.98 3.20
CA GLY A 422 -13.87 29.73 2.59
C GLY A 422 -12.58 28.91 2.53
N THR A 423 -12.04 28.54 3.68
CA THR A 423 -10.86 27.67 3.84
C THR A 423 -11.20 26.50 4.75
N ASN A 424 -10.57 25.34 4.53
CA ASN A 424 -10.78 24.17 5.38
C ASN A 424 -10.31 24.44 6.84
N PRO A 425 -11.22 24.54 7.82
CA PRO A 425 -10.87 24.86 9.21
C PRO A 425 -10.38 23.65 10.01
N TRP A 426 -10.41 22.44 9.43
CA TRP A 426 -10.24 21.17 10.14
C TRP A 426 -8.99 20.39 9.73
N ARG A 427 -8.02 21.07 9.15
CA ARG A 427 -6.76 20.42 8.74
C ARG A 427 -6.03 19.75 9.90
N ASN A 428 -6.04 20.40 11.08
CA ASN A 428 -5.45 19.86 12.30
C ASN A 428 -6.20 18.62 12.83
N GLU A 429 -7.47 18.45 12.43
CA GLU A 429 -8.29 17.27 12.73
C GLU A 429 -8.13 16.16 11.69
N LYS A 430 -7.14 16.27 10.79
CA LYS A 430 -6.88 15.34 9.68
C LYS A 430 -8.02 15.24 8.67
N TYR A 431 -8.75 16.35 8.45
CA TYR A 431 -9.70 16.50 7.34
C TYR A 431 -8.96 17.05 6.14
N ILE A 432 -8.77 16.22 5.12
CA ILE A 432 -7.88 16.52 4.00
C ILE A 432 -8.69 17.03 2.81
N GLU A 433 -8.31 18.20 2.30
CA GLU A 433 -8.83 18.74 1.04
C GLU A 433 -8.05 18.14 -0.12
N LEU A 434 -8.71 17.41 -1.01
CA LEU A 434 -8.07 16.80 -2.18
C LEU A 434 -7.54 17.86 -3.15
N SER A 435 -6.40 17.56 -3.77
CA SER A 435 -5.86 18.32 -4.89
C SER A 435 -6.84 18.40 -6.07
N ALA A 436 -6.79 19.52 -6.81
CA ALA A 436 -7.51 19.68 -8.08
C ALA A 436 -7.07 18.66 -9.15
N ASP A 437 -5.92 18.01 -8.98
CA ASP A 437 -5.44 16.95 -9.90
C ASP A 437 -6.45 15.82 -10.02
N TYR A 438 -7.19 15.49 -8.95
CA TYR A 438 -8.18 14.40 -8.96
C TYR A 438 -9.44 14.73 -9.78
N LYS A 439 -9.64 16.00 -10.16
CA LYS A 439 -10.69 16.41 -11.12
C LYS A 439 -10.19 16.47 -12.55
N SER A 440 -8.88 16.56 -12.75
CA SER A 440 -8.29 16.75 -14.07
C SER A 440 -8.37 15.46 -14.88
N ALA A 441 -8.45 15.60 -16.20
CA ALA A 441 -8.24 14.46 -17.09
C ALA A 441 -6.79 13.97 -16.95
N GLY A 442 -6.58 12.65 -17.04
CA GLY A 442 -5.26 12.03 -16.85
C GLY A 442 -4.97 11.01 -17.95
N HIS A 443 -3.69 10.87 -18.28
CA HIS A 443 -3.22 9.84 -19.21
C HIS A 443 -2.03 9.12 -18.59
N PHE A 444 -2.27 7.87 -18.14
CA PHE A 444 -1.29 7.05 -17.43
C PHE A 444 -1.28 5.65 -18.02
N ALA A 445 -0.09 5.09 -18.26
CA ALA A 445 0.08 3.73 -18.76
C ALA A 445 -0.79 3.43 -20.02
N GLU A 446 -0.91 4.40 -20.94
CA GLU A 446 -1.75 4.35 -22.16
C GLU A 446 -3.27 4.31 -21.92
N ASN A 447 -3.73 4.58 -20.70
CA ASN A 447 -5.14 4.66 -20.38
C ASN A 447 -5.52 6.13 -20.15
N TYR A 448 -6.48 6.62 -20.94
CA TYR A 448 -7.08 7.93 -20.75
C TYR A 448 -8.20 7.86 -19.69
N THR A 449 -8.22 8.83 -18.79
CA THR A 449 -9.30 9.04 -17.83
C THR A 449 -9.89 10.44 -18.04
N PRO A 450 -11.18 10.56 -18.38
CA PRO A 450 -11.87 11.84 -18.46
C PRO A 450 -11.85 12.60 -17.12
N ALA A 451 -12.07 13.91 -17.19
CA ALA A 451 -12.24 14.75 -16.00
C ALA A 451 -13.35 14.21 -15.07
N ASP A 452 -13.22 14.50 -13.78
CA ASP A 452 -14.11 14.11 -12.67
C ASP A 452 -14.25 12.59 -12.38
N GLN A 453 -13.83 11.70 -13.29
CA GLN A 453 -13.96 10.25 -13.10
C GLN A 453 -13.19 9.71 -11.89
N ILE A 454 -11.97 10.20 -11.65
CA ILE A 454 -11.20 9.83 -10.46
C ILE A 454 -11.85 10.39 -9.21
N LEU A 455 -12.33 11.63 -9.23
CA LEU A 455 -13.04 12.21 -8.10
C LEU A 455 -14.28 11.37 -7.74
N ASP A 456 -15.08 10.96 -8.72
CA ASP A 456 -16.27 10.12 -8.49
C ASP A 456 -15.91 8.72 -7.95
N PHE A 457 -14.80 8.16 -8.43
CA PHE A 457 -14.22 6.94 -7.86
C PHE A 457 -13.85 7.13 -6.39
N LEU A 458 -13.17 8.24 -6.04
CA LEU A 458 -12.78 8.55 -4.66
C LEU A 458 -13.98 8.83 -3.76
N LYS A 459 -15.04 9.49 -4.26
CA LYS A 459 -16.31 9.65 -3.52
C LYS A 459 -16.90 8.29 -3.16
N THR A 460 -16.87 7.35 -4.11
CA THR A 460 -17.46 6.02 -3.94
C THR A 460 -16.63 5.10 -3.06
N LYS A 461 -15.31 5.05 -3.27
CA LYS A 461 -14.42 4.07 -2.63
C LYS A 461 -13.73 4.60 -1.37
N MET A 462 -13.54 5.91 -1.25
CA MET A 462 -12.85 6.55 -0.13
C MET A 462 -13.73 7.55 0.64
N GLN A 463 -15.02 7.63 0.30
CA GLN A 463 -15.99 8.51 0.96
C GLN A 463 -15.60 9.99 0.93
N ALA A 464 -14.83 10.41 -0.08
CA ALA A 464 -14.55 11.83 -0.32
C ALA A 464 -15.90 12.55 -0.49
N SER A 465 -16.14 13.58 0.29
CA SER A 465 -17.47 14.17 0.43
C SER A 465 -17.42 15.68 0.41
N ASP A 466 -18.54 16.28 0.01
CA ASP A 466 -18.79 17.71 0.08
C ASP A 466 -19.82 17.99 1.19
N VAL A 467 -19.98 19.26 1.58
CA VAL A 467 -21.19 19.71 2.28
C VAL A 467 -22.36 19.60 1.30
N PRO A 468 -23.53 19.07 1.68
CA PRO A 468 -24.02 18.76 3.03
C PRO A 468 -23.86 17.27 3.47
N PHE A 469 -22.92 16.52 2.91
CA PHE A 469 -22.82 15.07 3.14
C PHE A 469 -21.63 14.63 3.99
N ILE A 470 -20.59 15.47 4.10
CA ILE A 470 -19.44 15.21 4.97
C ILE A 470 -19.84 15.26 6.45
N HIS A 471 -19.25 14.39 7.27
CA HIS A 471 -19.42 14.43 8.72
C HIS A 471 -18.48 15.47 9.32
N PRO A 472 -18.95 16.46 10.10
CA PRO A 472 -18.06 17.40 10.76
C PRO A 472 -17.28 16.73 11.91
N PRO A 473 -16.04 17.15 12.21
CA PRO A 473 -15.31 16.72 13.39
C PRO A 473 -15.83 17.40 14.67
N ASN A 474 -15.43 16.89 15.83
CA ASN A 474 -15.67 17.52 17.12
C ASN A 474 -14.71 18.69 17.40
N ALA A 475 -14.66 19.65 16.50
CA ALA A 475 -13.74 20.79 16.56
C ALA A 475 -14.47 22.12 16.31
N SER A 476 -13.75 23.23 16.46
CA SER A 476 -14.28 24.56 16.22
C SER A 476 -14.72 24.75 14.77
N PHE A 477 -15.83 25.47 14.56
CA PHE A 477 -16.33 25.85 13.25
C PHE A 477 -16.40 27.37 13.14
N SER A 478 -15.25 28.00 12.83
CA SER A 478 -15.09 29.46 12.82
C SER A 478 -15.99 30.18 11.81
N THR A 479 -16.41 29.51 10.75
CA THR A 479 -17.37 30.04 9.77
C THR A 479 -18.66 30.56 10.41
N ALA A 480 -19.14 29.91 11.48
CA ALA A 480 -20.35 30.33 12.18
C ALA A 480 -20.14 31.59 13.04
N SER A 481 -18.91 32.04 13.31
CA SER A 481 -18.70 33.25 14.11
C SER A 481 -18.95 34.54 13.33
N SER A 482 -19.07 34.46 12.00
CA SER A 482 -19.24 35.61 11.10
C SER A 482 -20.58 35.59 10.35
N PRO A 483 -21.09 36.75 9.91
CA PRO A 483 -22.29 36.86 9.07
C PRO A 483 -22.27 35.90 7.87
N LEU A 484 -23.33 35.09 7.72
CA LEU A 484 -23.50 34.24 6.54
C LEU A 484 -24.45 34.88 5.51
N THR A 485 -24.15 34.62 4.24
CA THR A 485 -25.08 34.91 3.14
C THR A 485 -26.32 34.03 3.24
N VAL A 486 -27.39 34.40 2.55
CA VAL A 486 -28.63 33.60 2.49
C VAL A 486 -28.33 32.17 2.07
N ASP A 487 -27.57 31.97 0.99
CA ASP A 487 -27.28 30.64 0.45
C ASP A 487 -26.42 29.79 1.41
N ASN A 488 -25.42 30.39 2.06
CA ASN A 488 -24.57 29.68 3.02
C ASN A 488 -25.32 29.29 4.29
N ALA A 489 -26.19 30.18 4.79
CA ALA A 489 -27.05 29.88 5.93
C ALA A 489 -28.00 28.72 5.63
N ILE A 490 -28.62 28.71 4.44
CA ILE A 490 -29.47 27.60 3.99
C ILE A 490 -28.66 26.32 3.80
N LEU A 491 -27.45 26.40 3.23
CA LEU A 491 -26.57 25.24 3.06
C LEU A 491 -26.15 24.62 4.41
N LEU A 492 -25.87 25.45 5.43
CA LEU A 492 -25.57 24.98 6.79
C LEU A 492 -26.76 24.24 7.40
N LEU A 493 -27.99 24.75 7.23
CA LEU A 493 -29.20 24.07 7.71
C LEU A 493 -29.50 22.80 6.94
N GLN A 494 -29.30 22.78 5.61
CA GLN A 494 -29.35 21.56 4.80
C GLN A 494 -28.36 20.51 5.28
N TRP A 495 -27.19 20.93 5.71
CA TRP A 495 -26.19 20.05 6.27
C TRP A 495 -26.62 19.42 7.58
N ILE A 496 -27.11 20.22 8.52
CA ILE A 496 -27.67 19.74 9.79
C ILE A 496 -28.82 18.76 9.54
N ARG A 497 -29.71 19.09 8.60
CA ARG A 497 -30.81 18.20 8.17
C ARG A 497 -30.30 16.84 7.73
N ASN A 498 -29.31 16.81 6.84
CA ASN A 498 -28.77 15.58 6.27
C ASN A 498 -28.05 14.72 7.30
N LEU A 499 -27.36 15.35 8.26
CA LEU A 499 -26.73 14.63 9.36
C LEU A 499 -27.79 14.00 10.27
N LYS A 500 -28.85 14.75 10.60
CA LYS A 500 -29.98 14.24 11.39
C LYS A 500 -30.73 13.10 10.69
N SER A 501 -31.01 13.22 9.40
CA SER A 501 -31.75 12.19 8.67
C SER A 501 -30.99 10.86 8.58
N LYS A 502 -29.65 10.90 8.62
CA LYS A 502 -28.78 9.72 8.73
C LYS A 502 -28.63 9.17 10.16
N GLY A 503 -29.31 9.76 11.14
CA GLY A 503 -29.19 9.37 12.55
C GLY A 503 -27.84 9.71 13.20
N VAL A 504 -27.05 10.60 12.59
CA VAL A 504 -25.74 10.97 13.12
C VAL A 504 -25.88 12.04 14.18
N GLN A 505 -25.28 11.80 15.35
CA GLN A 505 -25.19 12.82 16.39
C GLN A 505 -24.22 13.93 15.98
N LEU A 506 -24.66 15.17 16.11
CA LEU A 506 -23.82 16.33 15.82
C LEU A 506 -22.72 16.45 16.88
N PRO A 507 -21.45 16.63 16.50
CA PRO A 507 -20.38 16.84 17.46
C PRO A 507 -20.64 18.08 18.32
N ALA A 508 -20.33 17.99 19.61
CA ALA A 508 -20.64 19.04 20.59
C ALA A 508 -19.94 20.36 20.25
N SER A 509 -18.65 20.35 19.91
CA SER A 509 -17.90 21.56 19.58
C SER A 509 -18.43 22.24 18.31
N PHE A 510 -18.71 21.45 17.28
CA PHE A 510 -19.29 21.95 16.03
C PHE A 510 -20.65 22.61 16.30
N LEU A 511 -21.52 21.91 17.04
CA LEU A 511 -22.85 22.38 17.36
C LEU A 511 -22.82 23.65 18.23
N ALA A 512 -21.93 23.73 19.22
CA ALA A 512 -21.73 24.92 20.04
C ALA A 512 -21.35 26.14 19.19
N CYS A 513 -20.37 25.98 18.28
CA CYS A 513 -20.00 27.06 17.35
C CYS A 513 -21.18 27.52 16.49
N VAL A 514 -22.03 26.61 16.01
CA VAL A 514 -23.22 26.99 15.24
C VAL A 514 -24.26 27.70 16.10
N LYS A 515 -24.47 27.27 17.35
CA LYS A 515 -25.45 27.86 18.29
C LYS A 515 -25.07 29.25 18.77
N GLU A 516 -23.79 29.44 19.08
CA GLU A 516 -23.24 30.65 19.72
C GLU A 516 -22.66 31.64 18.70
N GLY A 517 -22.44 31.20 17.47
CA GLY A 517 -21.86 32.00 16.41
C GLY A 517 -22.83 33.06 15.86
N SER A 518 -22.35 34.29 15.66
CA SER A 518 -23.16 35.43 15.21
C SER A 518 -23.34 35.46 13.68
N TRP A 519 -23.84 34.36 13.10
CA TRP A 519 -24.02 34.23 11.65
C TRP A 519 -25.45 34.48 11.16
N LEU A 520 -26.44 34.41 12.04
CA LEU A 520 -27.86 34.47 11.69
C LEU A 520 -28.34 35.92 11.63
N LYS A 521 -28.90 36.34 10.48
CA LYS A 521 -29.44 37.69 10.28
C LYS A 521 -30.79 37.82 10.99
N THR A 522 -30.90 38.85 11.81
CA THR A 522 -32.10 39.17 12.60
C THR A 522 -32.47 40.66 12.45
N SER A 523 -33.61 41.04 13.00
CA SER A 523 -34.09 42.43 13.08
C SER A 523 -33.11 43.39 13.77
N VAL A 524 -32.17 42.88 14.58
CA VAL A 524 -31.19 43.68 15.34
C VAL A 524 -29.75 43.34 14.95
N GLY A 525 -29.55 43.01 13.66
CA GLY A 525 -28.24 42.66 13.10
C GLY A 525 -27.98 41.16 13.10
N TYR A 526 -26.72 40.76 13.02
CA TYR A 526 -26.33 39.35 13.06
C TYR A 526 -26.17 38.88 14.50
N LYS A 527 -26.82 37.78 14.87
CA LYS A 527 -26.90 37.28 16.24
C LYS A 527 -26.72 35.76 16.32
N PRO A 528 -26.36 35.21 17.49
CA PRO A 528 -26.34 33.78 17.73
C PRO A 528 -27.72 33.15 17.58
N PRO A 529 -27.86 31.97 16.93
CA PRO A 529 -29.10 31.21 16.91
C PRO A 529 -29.74 30.99 18.29
N ALA A 530 -28.93 30.70 19.32
CA ALA A 530 -29.41 30.48 20.70
C ALA A 530 -30.01 31.75 21.36
N GLU A 531 -29.72 32.94 20.82
CA GLU A 531 -30.30 34.23 21.24
C GLU A 531 -31.39 34.72 20.28
N SER A 532 -31.67 33.95 19.22
CA SER A 532 -32.57 34.35 18.15
C SER A 532 -33.94 33.68 18.25
N PHE A 533 -34.91 34.33 17.64
CA PHE A 533 -36.32 33.96 17.72
C PHE A 533 -36.93 33.88 16.33
N MET A 534 -37.86 32.94 16.17
CA MET A 534 -38.64 32.83 14.95
C MET A 534 -40.10 32.60 15.29
N SER A 535 -40.93 33.61 15.05
CA SER A 535 -42.37 33.49 15.24
C SER A 535 -43.09 33.18 13.93
N SER A 536 -44.08 32.29 14.01
CA SER A 536 -45.09 32.06 12.98
C SER A 536 -46.45 32.65 13.35
N SER A 537 -46.53 33.40 14.45
CA SER A 537 -47.77 33.90 15.03
C SER A 537 -47.67 35.37 15.42
N GLU A 538 -48.83 35.96 15.70
CA GLU A 538 -48.98 37.40 15.85
C GLU A 538 -48.10 37.99 16.98
N TRP A 539 -47.71 37.19 17.98
CA TRP A 539 -46.88 37.65 19.10
C TRP A 539 -45.52 38.20 18.69
N GLY A 540 -44.94 37.74 17.56
CA GLY A 540 -43.66 38.27 17.07
C GLY A 540 -43.77 39.75 16.73
N ASN A 541 -44.82 40.14 16.02
CA ASN A 541 -45.14 41.53 15.72
C ASN A 541 -45.54 42.30 16.98
N LEU A 542 -46.28 41.67 17.90
CA LEU A 542 -46.69 42.31 19.15
C LEU A 542 -45.48 42.67 20.03
N LEU A 543 -44.46 41.81 20.10
CA LEU A 543 -43.24 42.10 20.86
C LEU A 543 -42.34 43.12 20.16
N GLN A 544 -42.22 43.08 18.83
CA GLN A 544 -41.48 44.09 18.08
C GLN A 544 -42.13 45.49 18.16
N ASN A 545 -43.45 45.56 18.21
CA ASN A 545 -44.19 46.83 18.29
C ASN A 545 -44.46 47.29 19.75
N GLY A 546 -44.47 46.36 20.71
CA GLY A 546 -44.91 46.61 22.09
C GLY A 546 -43.80 46.59 23.14
N SER A 547 -42.56 46.21 22.79
CA SER A 547 -41.42 46.17 23.72
C SER A 547 -40.23 46.95 23.18
N SER A 548 -40.00 48.16 23.70
CA SER A 548 -38.71 48.86 23.58
C SER A 548 -37.70 48.45 24.66
N CYS A 549 -38.11 47.58 25.59
CA CYS A 549 -37.36 47.23 26.80
C CYS A 549 -36.06 46.46 26.52
N VAL A 550 -36.11 45.55 25.52
CA VAL A 550 -35.01 44.69 25.12
C VAL A 550 -35.12 44.41 23.63
N ASP A 551 -33.99 44.50 22.93
CA ASP A 551 -33.85 44.06 21.53
C ASP A 551 -34.09 42.55 21.40
N ILE A 552 -35.21 42.17 20.78
CA ILE A 552 -35.52 40.77 20.50
C ILE A 552 -35.07 40.43 19.08
N ALA A 553 -34.09 39.54 18.97
CA ALA A 553 -33.48 39.16 17.72
C ALA A 553 -34.36 38.20 16.91
N MET A 554 -35.37 38.75 16.24
CA MET A 554 -36.24 37.98 15.35
C MET A 554 -35.53 37.71 14.02
N ILE A 555 -35.54 36.47 13.54
CA ILE A 555 -34.97 36.10 12.25
C ILE A 555 -35.57 36.99 11.15
N ASP A 556 -34.72 37.60 10.34
CA ASP A 556 -35.12 38.44 9.22
C ASP A 556 -35.64 37.56 8.07
N GLN A 557 -36.94 37.27 8.10
CA GLN A 557 -37.56 36.39 7.12
C GLN A 557 -37.50 36.96 5.69
N GLN A 558 -37.51 38.29 5.53
CA GLN A 558 -37.44 38.93 4.21
C GLN A 558 -36.04 38.77 3.61
N PHE A 559 -34.99 39.00 4.41
CA PHE A 559 -33.60 38.76 3.99
C PHE A 559 -33.42 37.31 3.51
N TYR A 560 -33.96 36.34 4.25
CA TYR A 560 -33.89 34.93 3.88
C TYR A 560 -34.94 34.47 2.85
N GLN A 561 -35.74 35.39 2.29
CA GLN A 561 -36.79 35.09 1.31
C GLN A 561 -37.74 33.98 1.82
N TYR A 562 -38.02 33.96 3.12
CA TYR A 562 -38.85 32.98 3.82
C TYR A 562 -38.36 31.52 3.74
N LYS A 563 -37.16 31.26 3.17
CA LYS A 563 -36.59 29.90 3.02
C LYS A 563 -36.32 29.22 4.35
N MET A 564 -36.07 29.99 5.42
CA MET A 564 -35.84 29.50 6.78
C MET A 564 -37.02 28.72 7.35
N ASN A 565 -38.26 29.00 6.91
CA ASN A 565 -39.46 28.29 7.35
C ASN A 565 -39.37 26.78 7.07
N ALA A 566 -38.71 26.40 5.98
CA ALA A 566 -38.51 25.01 5.63
C ALA A 566 -37.62 24.27 6.63
N TYR A 567 -36.81 24.95 7.45
CA TYR A 567 -35.78 24.38 8.35
C TYR A 567 -36.10 24.50 9.84
N ARG A 568 -37.38 24.52 10.21
CA ARG A 568 -37.82 24.70 11.61
C ARG A 568 -37.18 23.71 12.58
N GLU A 569 -37.09 22.44 12.22
CA GLU A 569 -36.53 21.39 13.08
C GLU A 569 -35.00 21.46 13.21
N GLU A 570 -34.30 22.00 12.22
CA GLU A 570 -32.87 22.28 12.30
C GLU A 570 -32.60 23.54 13.12
N LEU A 571 -33.42 24.58 12.96
CA LEU A 571 -33.35 25.81 13.74
C LEU A 571 -33.58 25.54 15.25
N LYS A 572 -34.52 24.66 15.61
CA LYS A 572 -34.69 24.20 17.01
C LYS A 572 -33.44 23.52 17.57
N VAL A 573 -32.75 22.70 16.76
CA VAL A 573 -31.53 21.98 17.20
C VAL A 573 -30.41 22.93 17.54
N ILE A 574 -30.33 24.06 16.82
CA ILE A 574 -29.39 25.13 17.09
C ILE A 574 -29.97 26.21 18.02
N GLU A 575 -31.00 25.85 18.80
CA GLU A 575 -31.59 26.65 19.88
C GLU A 575 -32.27 27.96 19.47
N VAL A 576 -32.71 28.08 18.22
CA VAL A 576 -33.67 29.12 17.86
C VAL A 576 -34.99 28.86 18.59
N ARG A 577 -35.51 29.90 19.23
CA ARG A 577 -36.73 29.84 20.03
C ARG A 577 -37.96 30.20 19.19
N PHE A 578 -39.08 29.54 19.47
CA PHE A 578 -40.29 29.65 18.67
C PHE A 578 -41.52 30.05 19.48
N GLU A 579 -41.44 30.00 20.80
CA GLU A 579 -42.57 30.21 21.69
C GLU A 579 -42.52 31.57 22.38
N PHE A 580 -43.70 32.16 22.59
CA PHE A 580 -43.85 33.43 23.29
C PHE A 580 -43.31 33.37 24.73
N GLY A 581 -43.49 32.24 25.43
CA GLY A 581 -42.97 32.04 26.78
C GLY A 581 -41.44 32.11 26.83
N GLU A 582 -40.75 31.52 25.84
CA GLU A 582 -39.29 31.56 25.72
C GLU A 582 -38.77 32.99 25.49
N ALA A 583 -39.47 33.76 24.65
CA ALA A 583 -39.15 35.18 24.41
C ALA A 583 -39.38 36.03 25.66
N SER A 584 -40.48 35.81 26.36
CA SER A 584 -40.82 36.48 27.62
C SER A 584 -39.77 36.21 28.71
N ALA A 585 -39.38 34.94 28.89
CA ALA A 585 -38.32 34.58 29.84
C ALA A 585 -36.97 35.18 29.46
N TYR A 586 -36.66 35.29 28.17
CA TYR A 586 -35.42 35.91 27.70
C TYR A 586 -35.37 37.42 28.00
N ILE A 587 -36.46 38.15 27.76
CA ILE A 587 -36.57 39.58 28.10
C ILE A 587 -36.29 39.77 29.60
N GLY A 588 -36.96 39.00 30.46
CA GLY A 588 -36.76 39.09 31.90
C GLY A 588 -35.33 38.78 32.33
N ARG A 589 -34.73 37.69 31.83
CA ARG A 589 -33.31 37.37 32.09
C ARG A 589 -32.36 38.49 31.65
N ARG A 590 -32.61 39.12 30.50
CA ARG A 590 -31.79 40.23 30.00
C ARG A 590 -31.90 41.44 30.92
N LEU A 591 -33.10 41.78 31.38
CA LEU A 591 -33.31 42.85 32.35
C LEU A 591 -32.62 42.56 33.68
N MET A 592 -32.64 41.31 34.15
CA MET A 592 -31.93 40.92 35.37
C MET A 592 -30.41 41.01 35.20
N SER A 593 -29.89 40.66 34.03
CA SER A 593 -28.48 40.87 33.71
C SER A 593 -28.11 42.36 33.72
N MET A 594 -28.96 43.24 33.16
CA MET A 594 -28.76 44.69 33.21
C MET A 594 -28.85 45.24 34.64
N ALA A 595 -29.71 44.69 35.48
CA ALA A 595 -29.80 45.06 36.89
C ALA A 595 -28.52 44.68 37.64
N ALA A 596 -28.01 43.47 37.42
CA ALA A 596 -26.77 43.00 38.04
C ALA A 596 -25.53 43.82 37.63
N SER A 597 -25.53 44.39 36.42
CA SER A 597 -24.46 45.28 35.93
C SER A 597 -24.70 46.77 36.19
N ASN A 598 -25.72 47.14 36.98
CA ASN A 598 -26.12 48.54 37.24
C ASN A 598 -26.49 49.35 35.98
N MET A 599 -26.87 48.69 34.89
CA MET A 599 -27.28 49.31 33.62
C MET A 599 -28.81 49.48 33.50
N LEU A 600 -29.59 48.90 34.42
CA LEU A 600 -31.04 49.04 34.40
C LEU A 600 -31.46 50.46 34.81
N THR A 601 -32.12 51.17 33.90
CA THR A 601 -32.57 52.56 34.13
C THR A 601 -34.05 52.63 34.51
N ARG A 602 -34.49 53.79 35.00
CA ARG A 602 -35.91 54.12 35.21
C ARG A 602 -36.76 53.80 33.97
N GLN A 603 -36.28 54.14 32.77
CA GLN A 603 -37.01 53.93 31.52
C GLN A 603 -37.30 52.45 31.28
N HIS A 604 -36.31 51.57 31.47
CA HIS A 604 -36.50 50.12 31.32
C HIS A 604 -37.57 49.56 32.27
N VAL A 605 -37.67 50.10 33.48
CA VAL A 605 -38.73 49.70 34.44
C VAL A 605 -40.11 50.10 33.92
N TYR A 606 -40.26 51.31 33.36
CA TYR A 606 -41.52 51.73 32.74
C TYR A 606 -41.87 50.86 31.53
N GLU A 607 -40.90 50.51 30.69
CA GLU A 607 -41.11 49.64 29.53
C GLU A 607 -41.51 48.22 29.93
N LEU A 608 -40.91 47.68 31.01
CA LEU A 608 -41.33 46.41 31.59
C LEU A 608 -42.79 46.46 32.08
N LEU A 609 -43.18 47.53 32.77
CA LEU A 609 -44.55 47.69 33.27
C LEU A 609 -45.55 47.88 32.12
N GLN A 610 -45.19 48.64 31.09
CA GLN A 610 -45.98 48.78 29.86
C GLN A 610 -46.13 47.44 29.14
N LEU A 611 -45.06 46.65 29.06
CA LEU A 611 -45.10 45.31 28.49
C LEU A 611 -46.05 44.41 29.29
N ILE A 612 -45.96 44.38 30.62
CA ILE A 612 -46.86 43.59 31.48
C ILE A 612 -48.33 44.00 31.25
N ARG A 613 -48.62 45.30 31.26
CA ARG A 613 -49.96 45.85 30.96
C ARG A 613 -50.46 45.39 29.59
N PHE A 614 -49.61 45.52 28.58
CA PHE A 614 -49.93 45.15 27.21
C PHE A 614 -50.22 43.66 27.08
N LEU A 615 -49.41 42.79 27.71
CA LEU A 615 -49.61 41.35 27.70
C LEU A 615 -50.94 40.96 28.37
N GLN A 616 -51.28 41.60 29.49
CA GLN A 616 -52.56 41.41 30.17
C GLN A 616 -53.75 41.82 29.29
N GLN A 617 -53.66 42.96 28.59
CA GLN A 617 -54.71 43.42 27.67
C GLN A 617 -54.91 42.48 26.47
N LYS A 618 -53.83 41.81 26.02
CA LYS A 618 -53.86 40.87 24.90
C LYS A 618 -54.13 39.41 25.31
N VAL A 619 -54.44 39.16 26.58
CA VAL A 619 -54.74 37.82 27.13
C VAL A 619 -53.57 36.83 26.96
N LEU A 620 -52.34 37.34 26.82
CA LEU A 620 -51.12 36.53 26.82
C LEU A 620 -50.64 36.38 28.27
N SER A 621 -50.22 35.19 28.68
CA SER A 621 -49.75 34.97 30.05
C SER A 621 -48.40 35.67 30.29
N PRO A 622 -48.30 36.63 31.24
CA PRO A 622 -47.02 37.25 31.60
C PRO A 622 -46.20 36.38 32.57
N SER A 623 -46.65 35.17 32.90
CA SER A 623 -46.06 34.33 33.96
C SER A 623 -44.56 34.07 33.81
N GLU A 624 -44.08 33.77 32.60
CA GLU A 624 -42.65 33.52 32.34
C GLU A 624 -41.79 34.79 32.50
N LEU A 625 -42.32 35.94 32.06
CA LEU A 625 -41.67 37.23 32.26
C LEU A 625 -41.63 37.59 33.76
N LEU A 626 -42.74 37.41 34.48
CA LEU A 626 -42.82 37.70 35.91
C LEU A 626 -41.90 36.80 36.72
N ASN A 627 -41.91 35.49 36.45
CA ASN A 627 -41.04 34.53 37.13
C ASN A 627 -39.55 34.83 36.92
N SER A 628 -39.17 35.38 35.76
CA SER A 628 -37.78 35.73 35.49
C SER A 628 -37.32 37.05 36.11
N VAL A 629 -38.22 37.90 36.62
CA VAL A 629 -37.86 39.20 37.22
C VAL A 629 -38.27 39.39 38.69
N LYS A 630 -39.29 38.67 39.19
CA LYS A 630 -39.90 38.91 40.52
C LYS A 630 -38.95 38.75 41.72
N ASP A 631 -37.93 37.90 41.57
CA ASP A 631 -36.97 37.59 42.62
C ASP A 631 -35.68 38.41 42.49
N GLY A 632 -35.52 39.15 41.39
CA GLY A 632 -34.32 39.95 41.12
C GLY A 632 -34.28 41.25 41.94
N ARG A 633 -33.08 41.68 42.33
CA ARG A 633 -32.85 42.89 43.12
C ARG A 633 -32.72 44.14 42.24
N TRP A 634 -33.83 44.63 41.68
CA TRP A 634 -33.81 45.71 40.70
C TRP A 634 -34.81 46.85 40.95
N MET A 635 -35.77 46.68 41.86
CA MET A 635 -36.75 47.71 42.18
C MET A 635 -36.20 48.68 43.21
N LYS A 636 -36.23 49.99 42.93
CA LYS A 636 -35.68 51.01 43.83
C LYS A 636 -36.71 51.43 44.88
N SER A 637 -36.33 51.30 46.13
CA SER A 637 -37.04 51.84 47.29
C SER A 637 -36.24 52.97 47.95
N ILE A 638 -36.84 53.64 48.94
CA ILE A 638 -36.13 54.60 49.79
C ILE A 638 -34.98 53.96 50.59
N LEU A 639 -34.96 52.63 50.73
CA LEU A 639 -33.90 51.85 51.37
C LEU A 639 -32.88 51.27 50.37
N GLY A 640 -32.99 51.62 49.09
CA GLY A 640 -32.14 51.12 48.01
C GLY A 640 -32.83 50.07 47.12
N TYR A 641 -32.03 49.40 46.28
CA TYR A 641 -32.54 48.38 45.36
C TYR A 641 -32.91 47.10 46.10
N MET A 642 -34.04 46.49 45.73
CA MET A 642 -34.57 45.26 46.33
C MET A 642 -35.43 44.47 45.35
N SER A 643 -35.92 43.30 45.76
CA SER A 643 -36.92 42.55 44.98
C SER A 643 -38.26 43.28 45.01
N PRO A 644 -39.04 43.24 43.92
CA PRO A 644 -40.41 43.76 43.91
C PRO A 644 -41.25 43.30 45.10
N SER A 645 -41.10 42.03 45.50
CA SER A 645 -41.81 41.41 46.62
C SER A 645 -41.56 42.03 48.00
N CYS A 646 -40.49 42.81 48.15
CA CYS A 646 -40.13 43.51 49.38
C CYS A 646 -40.34 45.03 49.29
N CYS A 647 -40.84 45.53 48.17
CA CYS A 647 -41.16 46.94 47.96
C CYS A 647 -42.63 47.22 48.29
N ILE A 648 -42.94 48.40 48.84
CA ILE A 648 -44.29 48.80 49.24
C ILE A 648 -44.73 50.06 48.49
N ILE A 649 -45.96 50.08 47.99
CA ILE A 649 -46.61 51.32 47.58
C ILE A 649 -47.21 51.99 48.82
N TYR A 650 -46.80 53.22 49.10
CA TYR A 650 -47.33 53.97 50.24
C TYR A 650 -48.84 54.23 50.10
N ASP A 651 -49.57 54.01 51.19
CA ASP A 651 -50.94 54.47 51.41
C ASP A 651 -51.13 54.86 52.89
N SER A 652 -52.27 55.47 53.21
CA SER A 652 -52.57 55.95 54.57
C SER A 652 -52.57 54.86 55.64
N ASP A 653 -52.76 53.60 55.26
CA ASP A 653 -52.86 52.49 56.21
C ASP A 653 -51.48 52.15 56.81
N TRP A 654 -50.40 52.53 56.10
CA TRP A 654 -49.02 52.42 56.59
C TRP A 654 -48.60 53.54 57.55
N ALA A 655 -49.46 54.52 57.84
CA ALA A 655 -49.10 55.66 58.70
C ALA A 655 -48.62 55.22 60.09
N VAL A 656 -49.32 54.26 60.71
CA VAL A 656 -48.95 53.72 62.03
C VAL A 656 -47.64 52.93 61.98
N ALA A 657 -47.44 52.13 60.93
CA ALA A 657 -46.21 51.35 60.74
C ALA A 657 -44.99 52.25 60.47
N SER A 658 -45.19 53.36 59.75
CA SER A 658 -44.15 54.34 59.44
C SER A 658 -43.63 55.08 60.67
N CYS A 659 -44.43 55.17 61.75
CA CYS A 659 -43.98 55.72 63.03
C CYS A 659 -42.95 54.83 63.75
N ILE A 660 -42.91 53.53 63.43
CA ILE A 660 -42.11 52.54 64.16
C ILE A 660 -41.02 51.85 63.33
N SER A 661 -41.10 51.92 62.01
CA SER A 661 -40.19 51.23 61.11
C SER A 661 -40.09 51.96 59.79
N THR A 662 -38.88 52.12 59.25
CA THR A 662 -38.67 52.76 57.95
C THR A 662 -39.02 51.76 56.87
N GLN A 663 -40.22 51.85 56.30
CA GLN A 663 -40.62 50.86 55.30
C GLN A 663 -39.87 51.07 53.98
N PRO A 664 -39.57 49.99 53.24
CA PRO A 664 -39.08 50.04 51.87
C PRO A 664 -40.16 50.54 50.89
N PHE A 665 -40.58 51.80 51.04
CA PHE A 665 -41.50 52.42 50.11
C PHE A 665 -40.85 52.59 48.74
N LEU A 666 -41.61 52.34 47.69
CA LEU A 666 -41.23 52.60 46.31
C LEU A 666 -40.72 54.04 46.19
N ASP A 667 -39.54 54.22 45.60
CA ASP A 667 -38.92 55.53 45.48
C ASP A 667 -39.61 56.35 44.37
N VAL A 668 -40.76 56.95 44.71
CA VAL A 668 -41.53 57.83 43.80
C VAL A 668 -40.71 59.07 43.42
N GLY A 669 -39.73 59.49 44.25
CA GLY A 669 -38.80 60.57 43.88
C GLY A 669 -37.90 60.18 42.70
N PHE A 670 -37.42 58.94 42.67
CA PHE A 670 -36.64 58.41 41.56
C PHE A 670 -37.49 58.07 40.34
N TYR A 671 -38.62 57.37 40.52
CA TYR A 671 -39.46 56.91 39.42
C TYR A 671 -40.44 57.97 38.91
N GLY A 672 -40.79 59.00 39.68
CA GLY A 672 -41.85 59.97 39.38
C GLY A 672 -43.26 59.46 39.68
N GLU A 673 -44.20 60.37 39.92
CA GLU A 673 -45.61 60.07 40.31
C GLU A 673 -46.33 59.12 39.35
N SER A 674 -46.04 59.19 38.05
CA SER A 674 -46.66 58.34 37.02
C SER A 674 -46.38 56.84 37.20
N ILE A 675 -45.44 56.45 38.05
CA ILE A 675 -45.22 55.03 38.38
C ILE A 675 -46.44 54.43 39.09
N LEU A 676 -47.20 55.26 39.83
CA LEU A 676 -48.38 54.85 40.57
C LEU A 676 -49.56 54.52 39.65
N ASP A 677 -49.56 55.02 38.40
CA ASP A 677 -50.52 54.62 37.37
C ASP A 677 -50.38 53.13 37.00
N TYR A 678 -49.25 52.50 37.33
CA TYR A 678 -48.97 51.07 37.10
C TYR A 678 -49.21 50.20 38.35
N LYS A 679 -50.08 50.65 39.28
CA LYS A 679 -50.37 49.96 40.54
C LYS A 679 -50.75 48.48 40.36
N GLN A 680 -51.52 48.14 39.33
CA GLN A 680 -51.90 46.75 39.06
C GLN A 680 -50.70 45.93 38.62
N GLU A 681 -49.90 46.41 37.67
CA GLU A 681 -48.71 45.74 37.15
C GLU A 681 -47.64 45.56 38.24
N LEU A 682 -47.45 46.56 39.10
CA LEU A 682 -46.58 46.49 40.28
C LEU A 682 -47.08 45.41 41.25
N LYS A 683 -48.39 45.35 41.51
CA LYS A 683 -48.97 44.28 42.33
C LYS A 683 -48.74 42.89 41.72
N PHE A 684 -48.84 42.75 40.40
CA PHE A 684 -48.54 41.50 39.69
C PHE A 684 -47.07 41.08 39.78
N LEU A 685 -46.14 42.05 39.87
CA LEU A 685 -44.72 41.79 40.14
C LEU A 685 -44.44 41.39 41.60
N GLY A 686 -45.41 41.54 42.49
CA GLY A 686 -45.31 41.19 43.90
C GLY A 686 -45.14 42.38 44.84
N VAL A 687 -45.14 43.62 44.32
CA VAL A 687 -45.09 44.84 45.15
C VAL A 687 -46.31 44.87 46.06
N GLN A 688 -46.07 45.11 47.35
CA GLN A 688 -47.13 45.13 48.33
C GLN A 688 -47.96 46.41 48.17
N VAL A 689 -49.28 46.22 48.10
CA VAL A 689 -50.27 47.29 47.95
C VAL A 689 -51.28 47.12 49.08
N GLY A 690 -51.46 48.15 49.91
CA GLY A 690 -52.28 48.02 51.11
C GLY A 690 -51.51 47.49 52.32
N PHE A 691 -52.02 47.81 53.50
CA PHE A 691 -51.58 47.19 54.75
C PHE A 691 -52.33 45.88 54.99
N GLU A 692 -51.68 44.74 54.76
CA GLU A 692 -52.26 43.43 55.03
C GLU A 692 -51.82 42.93 56.41
N ASN A 693 -52.77 42.47 57.25
CA ASN A 693 -52.50 41.84 58.54
C ASN A 693 -51.92 40.41 58.37
N SER A 694 -50.77 40.29 57.72
CA SER A 694 -50.11 39.01 57.41
C SER A 694 -48.74 38.91 58.09
N GLU A 695 -48.27 37.68 58.31
CA GLU A 695 -46.92 37.41 58.85
C GLU A 695 -45.83 38.13 58.05
N LYS A 696 -45.97 38.19 56.72
CA LYS A 696 -45.02 38.87 55.82
C LYS A 696 -44.90 40.36 56.12
N THR A 697 -46.02 41.05 56.33
CA THR A 697 -46.05 42.48 56.69
C THR A 697 -45.34 42.73 58.01
N TYR A 698 -45.61 41.90 59.03
CA TYR A 698 -44.98 42.07 60.34
C TYR A 698 -43.48 41.79 60.30
N LYS A 699 -43.03 40.76 59.58
CA LYS A 699 -41.59 40.50 59.36
C LYS A 699 -40.89 41.69 58.71
N LEU A 700 -41.50 42.30 57.71
CA LEU A 700 -40.91 43.45 57.03
C LEU A 700 -40.83 44.70 57.93
N ILE A 701 -41.79 44.89 58.83
CA ILE A 701 -41.74 45.94 59.87
C ILE A 701 -40.63 45.65 60.89
N ILE A 702 -40.48 44.40 61.31
CA ILE A 702 -39.43 43.91 62.24
C ILE A 702 -38.04 44.16 61.65
N ASP A 703 -37.81 43.74 60.40
CA ASP A 703 -36.52 43.83 59.72
C ASP A 703 -36.03 45.28 59.56
N ASN A 704 -36.95 46.22 59.36
CA ASN A 704 -36.64 47.64 59.14
C ASN A 704 -36.95 48.54 60.35
N PHE A 705 -37.10 47.93 61.53
CA PHE A 705 -37.48 48.65 62.75
C PHE A 705 -36.50 49.78 63.09
N LYS A 706 -37.04 50.99 63.21
CA LYS A 706 -36.28 52.23 63.42
C LYS A 706 -37.07 53.22 64.28
N PHE A 707 -37.60 52.71 65.39
CA PHE A 707 -38.34 53.52 66.34
C PHE A 707 -37.41 54.47 67.11
N SER A 708 -37.73 55.76 67.12
CA SER A 708 -36.93 56.81 67.80
C SER A 708 -37.78 57.90 68.47
N SER A 709 -39.11 57.73 68.52
CA SER A 709 -40.04 58.72 69.06
C SER A 709 -40.24 58.57 70.58
N SER A 710 -40.42 59.68 71.28
CA SER A 710 -40.76 59.72 72.72
C SER A 710 -42.26 59.61 73.02
N SER A 711 -43.13 59.56 72.00
CA SER A 711 -44.59 59.46 72.16
C SER A 711 -45.18 58.38 71.26
N ILE A 712 -45.65 57.29 71.87
CA ILE A 712 -46.33 56.20 71.19
C ILE A 712 -47.85 56.35 71.28
N THR A 713 -48.51 56.21 70.13
CA THR A 713 -49.98 56.09 70.04
C THR A 713 -50.41 54.66 70.40
N SER A 714 -51.63 54.49 70.91
CA SER A 714 -52.20 53.17 71.21
C SER A 714 -52.09 52.19 70.04
N ASP A 715 -52.24 52.71 68.82
CA ASP A 715 -52.22 51.92 67.59
C ASP A 715 -50.80 51.43 67.26
N ALA A 716 -49.77 52.24 67.51
CA ALA A 716 -48.38 51.85 67.36
C ALA A 716 -47.97 50.79 68.41
N THR A 717 -48.43 50.92 69.67
CA THR A 717 -48.23 49.87 70.69
C THR A 717 -48.87 48.55 70.25
N ALA A 718 -50.11 48.59 69.76
CA ALA A 718 -50.82 47.41 69.28
C ALA A 718 -50.09 46.75 68.10
N LEU A 719 -49.53 47.54 67.18
CA LEU A 719 -48.75 47.03 66.06
C LEU A 719 -47.42 46.40 66.50
N ILE A 720 -46.70 47.01 67.44
CA ILE A 720 -45.48 46.42 68.02
C ILE A 720 -45.79 45.07 68.70
N LEU A 721 -46.88 44.98 69.47
CA LEU A 721 -47.31 43.73 70.10
C LEU A 721 -47.66 42.65 69.08
N LYS A 722 -48.27 43.02 67.95
CA LYS A 722 -48.49 42.10 66.83
C LYS A 722 -47.17 41.64 66.21
N CYS A 723 -46.20 42.54 66.01
CA CYS A 723 -44.88 42.20 65.49
C CYS A 723 -44.12 41.23 66.42
N ILE A 724 -44.20 41.40 67.75
CA ILE A 724 -43.58 40.49 68.72
C ILE A 724 -44.05 39.03 68.54
N ARG A 725 -45.31 38.81 68.14
CA ARG A 725 -45.83 37.46 67.88
C ARG A 725 -45.14 36.76 66.71
N TYR A 726 -44.50 37.51 65.82
CA TYR A 726 -43.85 37.01 64.62
C TYR A 726 -42.32 37.19 64.64
N ALA A 727 -41.76 37.73 65.74
CA ALA A 727 -40.33 37.90 65.94
C ALA A 727 -39.69 36.61 66.48
N SER A 728 -38.53 36.26 65.96
CA SER A 728 -37.71 35.18 66.50
C SER A 728 -37.04 35.63 67.81
N PRO A 729 -36.76 34.70 68.77
CA PRO A 729 -36.16 35.06 70.05
C PRO A 729 -34.80 35.78 69.97
N CYS A 730 -34.10 35.64 68.84
CA CYS A 730 -32.79 36.23 68.56
C CYS A 730 -32.86 37.49 67.66
N ASP A 731 -34.05 38.00 67.33
CA ASP A 731 -34.18 39.16 66.45
C ASP A 731 -33.69 40.45 67.11
N ASP A 732 -32.89 41.22 66.36
CA ASP A 732 -32.39 42.55 66.77
C ASP A 732 -33.53 43.52 67.14
N PHE A 733 -34.72 43.31 66.57
CA PHE A 733 -35.97 43.97 66.92
C PHE A 733 -36.32 43.83 68.41
N LEU A 734 -36.28 42.62 68.99
CA LEU A 734 -36.62 42.39 70.39
C LEU A 734 -35.59 43.03 71.34
N ARG A 735 -34.32 43.06 70.93
CA ARG A 735 -33.25 43.77 71.65
C ARG A 735 -33.52 45.28 71.65
N LYS A 736 -33.70 45.88 70.46
CA LYS A 736 -34.01 47.30 70.30
C LYS A 736 -35.25 47.72 71.09
N LEU A 737 -36.30 46.88 71.11
CA LEU A 737 -37.51 47.14 71.89
C LEU A 737 -37.28 47.16 73.40
N ARG A 738 -36.38 46.35 73.96
CA ARG A 738 -36.07 46.38 75.40
C ARG A 738 -35.45 47.71 75.83
N ASP A 739 -34.68 48.31 74.95
CA ASP A 739 -33.95 49.56 75.21
C ASP A 739 -34.83 50.82 75.00
N LEU A 740 -36.08 50.64 74.54
CA LEU A 740 -37.02 51.72 74.22
C LEU A 740 -38.18 51.76 75.22
N LYS A 741 -38.66 52.97 75.57
CA LYS A 741 -39.90 53.16 76.34
C LYS A 741 -41.09 53.21 75.40
N TRP A 742 -41.71 52.07 75.15
CA TRP A 742 -42.79 51.93 74.15
C TRP A 742 -44.13 51.41 74.71
N LEU A 743 -44.15 50.99 75.98
CA LEU A 743 -45.36 50.67 76.75
C LEU A 743 -45.54 51.76 77.81
N LYS A 744 -46.74 52.34 77.92
CA LYS A 744 -47.09 53.26 79.01
C LYS A 744 -47.66 52.50 80.19
#